data_AF-G0WH45-F1
#
_entry.id   AF-G0WH45-F1
#
_cell.length_a   1.000
_cell.length_b   1.000
_cell.length_c   1.000
_cell.angle_alpha   90.00
_cell.angle_beta   90.00
_cell.angle_gamma   90.00
#
_symmetry.space_group_name_H-M   'P 1'
#
loop_
_entity.id
_entity.type
_entity.pdbx_description
1 polymer ?
#
loop_
_entity_poly.entity_id
_entity_poly.type
_entity_poly.pdbx_seq_one_letter_code
_entity_poly.pdbx_strand_id
1 'polypeptide(L)'
;MNLVWNTRKFAKISRNNLCKTLNDIGGNDQILVVQPNVRPYLNRLMTFSQLTEMTNVSKIAILDDLCFDALQNIQSSMSEISIIFLIDVRVDLVIPTQLKKIVRNLSLSQLHIIHCDWKSQRTSGPMIDDKYAEQMITDQLNQDEAGSVINYVESQLHQCLKEISNKPKLNLFSWGVLPFPTIDDNVLINGILYNSDNDNMYFPRSYSMESATRSILLDNMVSCLHSLLQETSTIITNYVAIGNESKKYVELLHDRIISTRTNEDIFIEETLFGGKFQNEDLETDLIVIERDTDPITVLLTQLTYGGILDDLYTLTPYGSLQDKEDDILFDHGEDDIWEDLKFLNFGAAGPELSKIAKSLQTKYDARHNADTVGEIKQFVDSLGSLQARQKLLNLHTTLSSDVLEEVEENESLQFNRILEMEQDFLLNNLDNKACCESILDLIYEGDVSSTKIIRLVCLFSLLKVSCRDKDFETFKKELIDTFGIEICFTLERLTKAGYFISKSLDDSKNPTMESNSKIRKEFRYLSSWLDMLPTEEDIQPSSSTHIPGGFKPEEPTFAYCGVVPLTTRLIQLLYDRSILSKNYLSQQPFIISKEPNVSQTEELFEQLYGDSKIIRSGTWIAKAKGSSVTKPTNSKKEMKKYPDVVIVVFLGGVTVGEIATLNHLQSQLEAKGVKKRFIILCDDLINGNKLINSLQP
;
A
#
# COMPACT_ATOMS: atom_id res chain seq x y z
N MET A 1 9.83 -26.57 7.90
CA MET A 1 10.58 -25.33 8.16
C MET A 1 10.24 -24.33 7.06
N ASN A 2 9.44 -23.31 7.37
CA ASN A 2 9.15 -22.23 6.41
C ASN A 2 10.33 -21.25 6.45
N LEU A 3 11.39 -21.53 5.68
CA LEU A 3 12.57 -20.66 5.58
C LEU A 3 12.31 -19.36 4.78
N VAL A 4 11.05 -19.09 4.41
CA VAL A 4 10.61 -18.01 3.55
C VAL A 4 9.14 -17.65 3.88
N TRP A 5 8.78 -16.36 3.85
CA TRP A 5 7.39 -15.91 3.95
C TRP A 5 6.53 -16.52 2.82
N ASN A 6 5.48 -17.23 3.19
CA ASN A 6 4.43 -17.66 2.26
C ASN A 6 3.20 -16.79 2.47
N THR A 7 3.20 -15.65 1.80
CA THR A 7 2.18 -14.59 1.88
C THR A 7 0.79 -15.08 1.48
N ARG A 8 0.68 -16.02 0.52
CA ARG A 8 -0.61 -16.62 0.11
C ARG A 8 -1.35 -17.33 1.25
N LYS A 9 -0.66 -17.72 2.33
CA LYS A 9 -1.31 -18.35 3.50
C LYS A 9 -2.10 -17.37 4.36
N PHE A 10 -1.81 -16.07 4.29
CA PHE A 10 -2.44 -15.08 5.18
C PHE A 10 -3.94 -14.97 4.96
N ALA A 11 -4.42 -15.02 3.71
CA ALA A 11 -5.85 -15.08 3.41
C ALA A 11 -6.52 -16.28 4.10
N LYS A 12 -5.90 -17.47 4.01
CA LYS A 12 -6.42 -18.67 4.67
C LYS A 12 -6.44 -18.54 6.21
N ILE A 13 -5.45 -17.88 6.79
CA ILE A 13 -5.40 -17.62 8.25
C ILE A 13 -6.54 -16.69 8.67
N SER A 14 -6.69 -15.52 8.02
CA SER A 14 -7.78 -14.58 8.30
C SER A 14 -9.16 -15.24 8.16
N ARG A 15 -9.35 -16.03 7.10
CA ARG A 15 -10.57 -16.81 6.86
C ARG A 15 -10.86 -17.78 8.01
N ASN A 16 -9.87 -18.59 8.38
CA ASN A 16 -10.04 -19.60 9.42
C ASN A 16 -10.30 -18.96 10.79
N ASN A 17 -9.67 -17.81 11.09
CA ASN A 17 -9.93 -17.04 12.30
C ASN A 17 -11.39 -16.57 12.34
N LEU A 18 -11.93 -16.03 11.24
CA LEU A 18 -13.34 -15.63 11.17
C LEU A 18 -14.28 -16.81 11.44
N CYS A 19 -14.07 -17.92 10.72
CA CYS A 19 -14.93 -19.09 10.86
C CYS A 19 -14.87 -19.66 12.27
N LYS A 20 -13.69 -19.66 12.91
CA LYS A 20 -13.54 -20.05 14.30
C LYS A 20 -14.37 -19.14 15.22
N THR A 21 -14.23 -17.82 15.10
CA THR A 21 -15.00 -16.85 15.89
C THR A 21 -16.51 -17.01 15.70
N LEU A 22 -16.98 -17.22 14.47
CA LEU A 22 -18.41 -17.46 14.18
C LEU A 22 -18.92 -18.75 14.82
N ASN A 23 -18.11 -19.82 14.83
CA ASN A 23 -18.46 -21.09 15.44
C ASN A 23 -18.44 -21.02 16.98
N ASP A 24 -17.52 -20.24 17.56
CA ASP A 24 -17.41 -20.04 19.01
C ASP A 24 -18.61 -19.27 19.60
N ILE A 25 -19.28 -18.42 18.80
CA ILE A 25 -20.53 -17.73 19.20
C ILE A 25 -21.68 -18.73 19.45
N GLY A 26 -21.71 -19.86 18.72
CA GLY A 26 -22.74 -20.88 18.83
C GLY A 26 -24.10 -20.49 18.22
N GLY A 27 -25.10 -21.37 18.39
CA GLY A 27 -26.44 -21.23 17.79
C GLY A 27 -26.60 -22.04 16.50
N ASN A 28 -27.80 -22.58 16.26
CA ASN A 28 -28.06 -23.47 15.12
C ASN A 28 -28.21 -22.72 13.79
N ASP A 29 -28.59 -21.44 13.83
CA ASP A 29 -28.82 -20.61 12.65
C ASP A 29 -28.39 -19.15 12.93
N GLN A 30 -27.51 -18.61 12.09
CA GLN A 30 -26.91 -17.28 12.25
C GLN A 30 -27.15 -16.38 11.03
N ILE A 31 -27.48 -15.10 11.27
CA ILE A 31 -27.45 -14.03 10.26
C ILE A 31 -26.19 -13.20 10.50
N LEU A 32 -25.34 -13.12 9.48
CA LEU A 32 -24.16 -12.25 9.50
C LEU A 32 -24.50 -10.90 8.84
N VAL A 33 -24.51 -9.84 9.63
CA VAL A 33 -24.71 -8.46 9.18
C VAL A 33 -23.36 -7.80 8.95
N VAL A 34 -23.00 -7.53 7.70
CA VAL A 34 -21.65 -7.10 7.29
C VAL A 34 -21.64 -5.60 6.93
N GLN A 35 -20.69 -4.85 7.50
CA GLN A 35 -20.46 -3.46 7.10
C GLN A 35 -20.03 -3.35 5.62
N PRO A 36 -20.55 -2.40 4.83
CA PRO A 36 -20.28 -2.31 3.39
C PRO A 36 -18.79 -2.36 2.99
N ASN A 37 -17.93 -1.66 3.72
CA ASN A 37 -16.47 -1.60 3.47
C ASN A 37 -15.73 -2.93 3.74
N VAL A 38 -16.29 -3.82 4.58
CA VAL A 38 -15.70 -5.13 4.90
C VAL A 38 -16.05 -6.19 3.84
N ARG A 39 -17.17 -6.01 3.15
CA ARG A 39 -17.68 -7.00 2.19
C ARG A 39 -16.65 -7.36 1.10
N PRO A 40 -15.95 -6.41 0.44
CA PRO A 40 -14.93 -6.75 -0.55
C PRO A 40 -13.82 -7.64 0.01
N TYR A 41 -13.33 -7.34 1.22
CA TYR A 41 -12.33 -8.15 1.91
C TYR A 41 -12.86 -9.57 2.19
N LEU A 42 -14.08 -9.70 2.71
CA LEU A 42 -14.71 -11.00 2.97
C LEU A 42 -14.86 -11.85 1.70
N ASN A 43 -15.28 -11.24 0.59
CA ASN A 43 -15.45 -11.92 -0.70
C ASN A 43 -14.14 -12.49 -1.24
N ARG A 44 -13.00 -11.87 -0.94
CA ARG A 44 -11.67 -12.39 -1.31
C ARG A 44 -11.22 -13.56 -0.44
N LEU A 45 -11.77 -13.69 0.76
CA LEU A 45 -11.41 -14.78 1.67
C LEU A 45 -12.18 -16.07 1.39
N MET A 46 -13.48 -15.95 1.10
CA MET A 46 -14.34 -17.11 0.84
C MET A 46 -15.64 -16.76 0.11
N THR A 47 -16.20 -17.75 -0.57
CA THR A 47 -17.55 -17.64 -1.15
C THR A 47 -18.62 -17.84 -0.08
N PHE A 48 -19.86 -17.43 -0.37
CA PHE A 48 -20.98 -17.68 0.53
C PHE A 48 -21.21 -19.18 0.78
N SER A 49 -21.05 -20.04 -0.23
CA SER A 49 -21.13 -21.50 -0.06
C SER A 49 -20.10 -22.01 0.96
N GLN A 50 -18.85 -21.55 0.84
CA GLN A 50 -17.78 -21.91 1.77
C GLN A 50 -18.08 -21.42 3.20
N LEU A 51 -18.62 -20.22 3.35
CA LEU A 51 -19.03 -19.69 4.64
C LEU A 51 -20.12 -20.57 5.29
N THR A 52 -21.16 -20.95 4.53
CA THR A 52 -22.26 -21.80 5.01
C THR A 52 -21.83 -23.25 5.30
N GLU A 53 -20.77 -23.74 4.65
CA GLU A 53 -20.21 -25.07 4.91
C GLU A 53 -19.31 -25.10 6.15
N MET A 54 -18.61 -23.99 6.42
CA MET A 54 -17.64 -23.88 7.51
C MET A 54 -18.24 -23.32 8.81
N THR A 55 -19.43 -22.74 8.76
CA THR A 55 -20.06 -22.02 9.88
C THR A 55 -21.57 -22.23 9.92
N ASN A 56 -22.22 -21.77 11.00
CA ASN A 56 -23.68 -21.79 11.14
C ASN A 56 -24.39 -20.59 10.49
N VAL A 57 -23.67 -19.77 9.70
CA VAL A 57 -24.24 -18.65 8.97
C VAL A 57 -25.10 -19.17 7.82
N SER A 58 -26.39 -18.82 7.81
CA SER A 58 -27.32 -19.19 6.74
C SER A 58 -27.70 -18.01 5.84
N LYS A 59 -27.52 -16.78 6.31
CA LYS A 59 -27.89 -15.55 5.60
C LYS A 59 -26.88 -14.44 5.88
N ILE A 60 -26.67 -13.61 4.88
CA ILE A 60 -25.89 -12.36 5.00
C ILE A 60 -26.84 -11.18 4.76
N ALA A 61 -26.73 -10.16 5.60
CA ALA A 61 -27.32 -8.85 5.37
C ALA A 61 -26.21 -7.79 5.31
N ILE A 62 -26.43 -6.71 4.56
CA ILE A 62 -25.51 -5.58 4.54
C ILE A 62 -25.99 -4.54 5.55
N LEU A 63 -25.06 -3.97 6.32
CA LEU A 63 -25.35 -2.92 7.29
C LEU A 63 -25.57 -1.57 6.61
N ASP A 64 -26.67 -1.45 5.87
CA ASP A 64 -27.13 -0.24 5.22
C ASP A 64 -28.40 0.33 5.89
N ASP A 65 -28.99 1.37 5.31
CA ASP A 65 -30.20 1.99 5.85
C ASP A 65 -31.45 1.10 5.75
N LEU A 66 -31.44 0.07 4.89
CA LEU A 66 -32.53 -0.90 4.72
C LEU A 66 -32.39 -2.12 5.64
N CYS A 67 -31.22 -2.30 6.25
CA CYS A 67 -30.88 -3.44 7.10
C CYS A 67 -31.87 -3.63 8.26
N PHE A 68 -32.36 -2.54 8.87
CA PHE A 68 -33.29 -2.62 10.00
C PHE A 68 -34.59 -3.33 9.60
N ASP A 69 -35.21 -2.90 8.50
CA ASP A 69 -36.47 -3.47 8.01
C ASP A 69 -36.27 -4.94 7.59
N ALA A 70 -35.14 -5.26 6.96
CA ALA A 70 -34.79 -6.62 6.59
C ALA A 70 -34.68 -7.54 7.82
N LEU A 71 -33.99 -7.11 8.87
CA LEU A 71 -33.85 -7.88 10.11
C LEU A 71 -35.18 -8.03 10.86
N GLN A 72 -36.00 -6.98 10.91
CA GLN A 72 -37.32 -7.02 11.55
C GLN A 72 -38.25 -8.04 10.87
N ASN A 73 -38.25 -8.07 9.53
CA ASN A 73 -39.00 -9.06 8.76
C ASN A 73 -38.53 -10.49 9.05
N ILE A 74 -37.21 -10.72 9.13
CA ILE A 74 -36.67 -12.06 9.40
C ILE A 74 -37.01 -12.51 10.83
N GLN A 75 -36.87 -11.64 11.83
CA GLN A 75 -37.19 -11.95 13.23
C GLN A 75 -38.68 -12.30 13.42
N SER A 76 -39.58 -11.70 12.62
CA SER A 76 -41.00 -12.04 12.63
C SER A 76 -41.30 -13.46 12.11
N SER A 77 -40.40 -14.00 11.27
CA SER A 77 -40.57 -15.29 10.59
C SER A 77 -39.86 -16.47 11.27
N MET A 78 -38.81 -16.22 12.06
CA MET A 78 -37.95 -17.25 12.66
C MET A 78 -37.54 -16.84 14.08
N SER A 79 -37.93 -17.62 15.09
CA SER A 79 -37.82 -17.24 16.51
C SER A 79 -36.50 -17.59 17.20
N GLU A 80 -35.60 -18.36 16.56
CA GLU A 80 -34.33 -18.84 17.16
C GLU A 80 -33.08 -18.52 16.31
N ILE A 81 -33.02 -17.34 15.69
CA ILE A 81 -31.84 -16.92 14.91
C ILE A 81 -30.94 -15.97 15.70
N SER A 82 -29.63 -16.24 15.70
CA SER A 82 -28.62 -15.33 16.24
C SER A 82 -28.20 -14.28 15.19
N ILE A 83 -28.27 -13.00 15.54
CA ILE A 83 -27.80 -11.89 14.68
C ILE A 83 -26.41 -11.48 15.13
N ILE A 84 -25.46 -11.52 14.19
CA ILE A 84 -24.04 -11.21 14.42
C ILE A 84 -23.66 -10.04 13.52
N PHE A 85 -23.11 -8.98 14.10
CA PHE A 85 -22.63 -7.82 13.34
C PHE A 85 -21.12 -7.93 13.12
N LEU A 86 -20.68 -7.84 11.87
CA LEU A 86 -19.28 -7.75 11.47
C LEU A 86 -18.98 -6.31 11.04
N ILE A 87 -18.19 -5.61 11.84
CA ILE A 87 -17.85 -4.19 11.63
C ILE A 87 -16.35 -3.97 11.50
N ASP A 88 -15.95 -2.92 10.80
CA ASP A 88 -14.58 -2.42 10.77
C ASP A 88 -14.50 -1.08 11.46
N VAL A 89 -13.64 -1.01 12.46
CA VAL A 89 -13.43 0.15 13.33
C VAL A 89 -11.97 0.57 13.35
N ARG A 90 -11.11 -0.07 12.52
CA ARG A 90 -9.67 0.17 12.49
C ARG A 90 -9.37 1.65 12.22
N VAL A 91 -10.12 2.26 11.31
CA VAL A 91 -9.89 3.64 10.85
C VAL A 91 -10.92 4.61 11.43
N ASP A 92 -12.21 4.29 11.36
CA ASP A 92 -13.28 5.24 11.66
C ASP A 92 -13.39 5.61 13.14
N LEU A 93 -12.81 4.82 14.05
CA LEU A 93 -12.92 4.98 15.51
C LEU A 93 -14.32 5.47 15.93
N VAL A 94 -15.39 4.97 15.31
CA VAL A 94 -16.80 5.28 15.57
C VAL A 94 -17.59 4.07 15.10
N ILE A 95 -18.53 3.56 15.90
CA ILE A 95 -19.37 2.46 15.42
C ILE A 95 -20.41 2.98 14.41
N PRO A 96 -20.74 2.20 13.36
CA PRO A 96 -21.66 2.64 12.30
C PRO A 96 -22.98 3.18 12.84
N THR A 97 -23.50 4.26 12.25
CA THR A 97 -24.75 4.87 12.71
C THR A 97 -25.94 3.93 12.54
N GLN A 98 -25.93 3.11 11.48
CA GLN A 98 -26.90 2.06 11.19
C GLN A 98 -26.92 1.02 12.31
N LEU A 99 -25.74 0.62 12.83
CA LEU A 99 -25.66 -0.27 13.99
C LEU A 99 -26.30 0.36 15.23
N LYS A 100 -26.02 1.64 15.51
CA LYS A 100 -26.64 2.36 16.63
C LYS A 100 -28.17 2.38 16.52
N LYS A 101 -28.71 2.61 15.31
CA LYS A 101 -30.16 2.59 15.04
C LYS A 101 -30.75 1.20 15.31
N ILE A 102 -30.12 0.15 14.78
CA ILE A 102 -30.60 -1.24 14.95
C ILE A 102 -30.58 -1.65 16.42
N VAL A 103 -29.47 -1.40 17.13
CA VAL A 103 -29.33 -1.77 18.55
C VAL A 103 -30.38 -1.07 19.42
N ARG A 104 -30.76 0.17 19.11
CA ARG A 104 -31.79 0.92 19.87
C ARG A 104 -33.22 0.44 19.60
N ASN A 105 -33.51 0.05 18.36
CA ASN A 105 -34.89 -0.17 17.92
C ASN A 105 -35.26 -1.67 17.85
N LEU A 106 -34.28 -2.55 17.67
CA LEU A 106 -34.51 -3.99 17.56
C LEU A 106 -34.40 -4.64 18.95
N SER A 107 -35.44 -5.38 19.34
CA SER A 107 -35.45 -6.10 20.61
C SER A 107 -34.59 -7.36 20.50
N LEU A 108 -33.34 -7.26 20.93
CA LEU A 108 -32.36 -8.34 20.95
C LEU A 108 -32.17 -8.89 22.38
N SER A 109 -32.03 -10.20 22.51
CA SER A 109 -31.64 -10.84 23.79
C SER A 109 -30.13 -10.80 24.01
N GLN A 110 -29.36 -11.00 22.94
CA GLN A 110 -27.90 -10.92 22.89
C GLN A 110 -27.47 -10.06 21.71
N LEU A 111 -26.40 -9.30 21.91
CA LEU A 111 -25.77 -8.48 20.87
C LEU A 111 -24.36 -9.01 20.63
N HIS A 112 -24.19 -9.75 19.53
CA HIS A 112 -22.88 -10.28 19.12
C HIS A 112 -22.26 -9.34 18.09
N ILE A 113 -21.06 -8.85 18.39
CA ILE A 113 -20.31 -7.99 17.48
C ILE A 113 -18.92 -8.59 17.29
N ILE A 114 -18.57 -8.87 16.04
CA ILE A 114 -17.22 -9.18 15.59
C ILE A 114 -16.65 -7.88 15.01
N HIS A 115 -15.56 -7.39 15.56
CA HIS A 115 -14.87 -6.21 15.01
C HIS A 115 -13.56 -6.61 14.33
N CYS A 116 -13.26 -5.94 13.21
CA CYS A 116 -11.97 -6.05 12.57
C CYS A 116 -10.90 -5.41 13.45
N ASP A 117 -9.84 -6.14 13.73
CA ASP A 117 -8.67 -5.70 14.49
C ASP A 117 -7.45 -6.51 14.06
N TRP A 118 -6.26 -6.05 14.44
CA TRP A 118 -5.03 -6.80 14.23
C TRP A 118 -4.82 -7.76 15.41
N LYS A 119 -4.28 -8.95 15.14
CA LYS A 119 -4.02 -9.96 16.18
C LYS A 119 -3.21 -9.40 17.36
N SER A 120 -2.29 -8.49 17.07
CA SER A 120 -1.42 -7.84 18.06
C SER A 120 -1.90 -6.44 18.49
N GLN A 121 -3.09 -6.00 18.08
CA GLN A 121 -3.60 -4.67 18.44
C GLN A 121 -3.83 -4.62 19.94
N ARG A 122 -3.27 -3.60 20.60
CA ARG A 122 -3.59 -3.35 22.01
C ARG A 122 -5.01 -2.80 22.08
N THR A 123 -5.94 -3.61 22.56
CA THR A 123 -7.30 -3.15 22.90
C THR A 123 -7.33 -2.33 24.19
N SER A 124 -6.20 -2.21 24.89
CA SER A 124 -6.07 -1.55 26.19
C SER A 124 -4.70 -0.90 26.38
N GLY A 125 -4.47 0.25 25.74
CA GLY A 125 -3.30 1.09 26.00
C GLY A 125 -3.48 2.51 25.46
N PRO A 126 -2.92 3.54 26.10
CA PRO A 126 -3.14 4.92 25.66
C PRO A 126 -2.52 5.13 24.28
N MET A 127 -3.34 5.62 23.35
CA MET A 127 -2.86 6.31 22.16
C MET A 127 -2.35 7.68 22.61
N ILE A 128 -1.12 8.02 22.22
CA ILE A 128 -0.48 9.35 22.28
C ILE A 128 0.37 9.62 23.54
N ASP A 129 1.52 10.23 23.23
CA ASP A 129 2.67 10.60 24.07
C ASP A 129 2.40 11.74 25.08
N ASP A 130 3.15 11.68 26.17
CA ASP A 130 3.54 12.73 27.14
C ASP A 130 2.54 13.46 28.10
N LYS A 131 2.90 13.35 29.39
CA LYS A 131 2.61 14.17 30.59
C LYS A 131 1.19 14.45 31.07
N TYR A 132 0.16 14.42 30.22
CA TYR A 132 -1.20 14.76 30.66
C TYR A 132 -2.04 13.57 31.14
N ALA A 133 -1.68 12.34 30.76
CA ALA A 133 -2.43 11.14 31.16
C ALA A 133 -2.17 10.70 32.61
N GLU A 134 -0.96 10.92 33.15
CA GLU A 134 -0.63 10.52 34.53
C GLU A 134 -1.51 11.26 35.57
N GLN A 135 -1.88 12.52 35.31
CA GLN A 135 -2.74 13.28 36.22
C GLN A 135 -4.21 12.82 36.22
N MET A 136 -4.70 12.16 35.16
CA MET A 136 -6.06 11.62 35.16
C MET A 136 -6.15 10.18 35.68
N ILE A 137 -5.05 9.42 35.64
CA ILE A 137 -5.01 8.02 36.06
C ILE A 137 -4.90 7.87 37.59
N THR A 138 -4.52 8.93 38.32
CA THR A 138 -4.25 8.79 39.76
C THR A 138 -5.50 8.96 40.65
N ASP A 139 -6.63 9.49 40.15
CA ASP A 139 -7.72 9.92 41.03
C ASP A 139 -8.98 9.04 41.03
N GLN A 140 -9.09 8.01 40.19
CA GLN A 140 -10.23 7.08 40.27
C GLN A 140 -9.81 5.66 39.86
N LEU A 141 -9.45 4.84 40.85
CA LEU A 141 -10.05 3.52 41.16
C LEU A 141 -9.09 2.72 42.05
N ASN A 142 -9.43 2.69 43.34
CA ASN A 142 -8.96 1.66 44.26
C ASN A 142 -9.94 0.49 44.20
N GLN A 143 -9.36 -0.72 44.17
CA GLN A 143 -9.91 -2.04 44.48
C GLN A 143 -10.58 -2.82 43.33
N ASP A 144 -9.82 -3.83 42.92
CA ASP A 144 -10.16 -5.10 42.28
C ASP A 144 -10.58 -5.09 40.80
N GLU A 145 -9.87 -5.92 40.04
CA GLU A 145 -9.83 -6.13 38.58
C GLU A 145 -8.88 -5.20 37.81
N ALA A 146 -7.90 -5.82 37.15
CA ALA A 146 -6.79 -5.18 36.44
C ALA A 146 -7.27 -4.16 35.40
N GLY A 147 -6.55 -3.04 35.29
CA GLY A 147 -6.91 -1.87 34.50
C GLY A 147 -7.11 -2.14 33.01
N SER A 148 -8.34 -2.46 32.66
CA SER A 148 -8.86 -2.54 31.31
C SER A 148 -9.29 -1.15 30.85
N VAL A 149 -8.48 -0.49 30.02
CA VAL A 149 -9.02 0.58 29.16
C VAL A 149 -10.08 -0.06 28.28
N ILE A 150 -11.34 0.34 28.50
CA ILE A 150 -12.52 -0.15 27.77
C ILE A 150 -12.29 0.06 26.27
N ASN A 151 -12.43 -1.00 25.47
CA ASN A 151 -12.38 -0.92 24.02
C ASN A 151 -13.33 0.22 23.56
N TYR A 152 -12.85 1.17 22.76
CA TYR A 152 -13.65 2.33 22.34
C TYR A 152 -14.98 1.92 21.68
N VAL A 153 -15.01 0.77 21.00
CA VAL A 153 -16.24 0.12 20.50
C VAL A 153 -17.17 -0.26 21.64
N GLU A 154 -16.64 -0.95 22.65
CA GLU A 154 -17.38 -1.37 23.84
C GLU A 154 -17.98 -0.18 24.59
N SER A 155 -17.20 0.89 24.76
CA SER A 155 -17.65 2.13 25.43
C SER A 155 -18.85 2.76 24.72
N GLN A 156 -18.76 2.92 23.39
CA GLN A 156 -19.87 3.46 22.59
C GLN A 156 -21.10 2.55 22.62
N LEU A 157 -20.92 1.23 22.59
CA LEU A 157 -22.02 0.27 22.67
C LEU A 157 -22.68 0.31 24.04
N HIS A 158 -21.92 0.32 25.14
CA HIS A 158 -22.47 0.50 26.49
C HIS A 158 -23.26 1.80 26.60
N GLN A 159 -22.78 2.89 25.99
CA GLN A 159 -23.53 4.14 25.93
C GLN A 159 -24.85 3.99 25.16
N CYS A 160 -24.85 3.32 24.01
CA CYS A 160 -26.08 3.06 23.25
C CYS A 160 -27.06 2.18 24.04
N LEU A 161 -26.56 1.19 24.77
CA LEU A 161 -27.36 0.27 25.57
C LEU A 161 -27.92 0.90 26.85
N LYS A 162 -27.33 1.99 27.36
CA LYS A 162 -27.83 2.68 28.57
C LYS A 162 -29.26 3.19 28.40
N GLU A 163 -29.65 3.55 27.18
CA GLU A 163 -30.96 4.13 26.83
C GLU A 163 -32.07 3.08 26.67
N ILE A 164 -31.75 1.79 26.76
CA ILE A 164 -32.68 0.67 26.51
C ILE A 164 -33.12 0.02 27.83
N SER A 165 -34.43 -0.15 28.03
CA SER A 165 -35.00 -0.73 29.26
C SER A 165 -34.63 -2.21 29.45
N ASN A 166 -34.72 -3.03 28.39
CA ASN A 166 -34.29 -4.44 28.38
C ASN A 166 -32.97 -4.55 27.63
N LYS A 167 -31.85 -4.42 28.34
CA LYS A 167 -30.52 -4.39 27.73
C LYS A 167 -30.12 -5.78 27.23
N PRO A 168 -29.77 -5.96 25.94
CA PRO A 168 -29.14 -7.19 25.47
C PRO A 168 -27.81 -7.42 26.19
N LYS A 169 -27.44 -8.69 26.37
CA LYS A 169 -26.08 -9.04 26.79
C LYS A 169 -25.12 -8.76 25.63
N LEU A 170 -24.17 -7.85 25.82
CA LEU A 170 -23.12 -7.53 24.85
C LEU A 170 -22.04 -8.61 24.86
N ASN A 171 -21.73 -9.17 23.69
CA ASN A 171 -20.62 -10.08 23.48
C ASN A 171 -19.74 -9.53 22.34
N LEU A 172 -18.51 -9.15 22.66
CA LEU A 172 -17.54 -8.64 21.69
C LEU A 172 -16.53 -9.72 21.34
N PHE A 173 -16.23 -9.82 20.05
CA PHE A 173 -15.26 -10.74 19.50
C PHE A 173 -14.30 -10.01 18.56
N SER A 174 -13.04 -10.41 18.64
CA SER A 174 -11.96 -9.99 17.75
C SER A 174 -11.90 -10.92 16.53
N TRP A 175 -11.61 -10.37 15.36
CA TRP A 175 -11.37 -11.17 14.16
C TRP A 175 -9.87 -11.50 14.00
N GLY A 176 -8.97 -10.54 14.22
CA GLY A 176 -7.54 -10.72 13.97
C GLY A 176 -7.25 -10.89 12.47
N VAL A 177 -7.46 -9.82 11.71
CA VAL A 177 -7.20 -9.77 10.27
C VAL A 177 -5.70 -9.66 9.97
N LEU A 178 -5.30 -10.25 8.84
CA LEU A 178 -3.98 -10.10 8.23
C LEU A 178 -4.13 -9.59 6.81
N PRO A 179 -3.26 -8.70 6.32
CA PRO A 179 -3.22 -8.37 4.90
C PRO A 179 -2.76 -9.60 4.11
N PHE A 180 -3.20 -9.68 2.86
CA PHE A 180 -2.85 -10.77 1.97
C PHE A 180 -2.66 -10.29 0.54
N PRO A 181 -1.93 -11.06 -0.30
CA PRO A 181 -1.75 -10.75 -1.71
C PRO A 181 -3.07 -10.66 -2.49
N THR A 182 -3.28 -9.56 -3.20
CA THR A 182 -4.42 -9.36 -4.12
C THR A 182 -3.99 -8.99 -5.54
N ILE A 183 -2.78 -8.46 -5.71
CA ILE A 183 -2.23 -7.97 -6.99
C ILE A 183 -0.95 -8.71 -7.37
N ASP A 184 -0.10 -8.99 -6.38
CA ASP A 184 1.16 -9.69 -6.52
C ASP A 184 1.50 -10.41 -5.21
N ASP A 185 2.17 -11.56 -5.30
CA ASP A 185 2.56 -12.37 -4.13
C ASP A 185 3.39 -11.63 -3.09
N ASN A 186 4.11 -10.59 -3.48
CA ASN A 186 4.97 -9.81 -2.59
C ASN A 186 4.34 -8.50 -2.14
N VAL A 187 3.07 -8.24 -2.45
CA VAL A 187 2.38 -6.99 -2.10
C VAL A 187 1.24 -7.28 -1.13
N LEU A 188 1.33 -6.69 0.06
CA LEU A 188 0.36 -6.81 1.14
C LEU A 188 -0.32 -5.45 1.35
N ILE A 189 -1.60 -5.37 1.00
CA ILE A 189 -2.38 -4.13 1.05
C ILE A 189 -3.36 -4.20 2.21
N ASN A 190 -3.40 -3.17 3.05
CA ASN A 190 -4.26 -3.14 4.24
C ASN A 190 -5.67 -2.60 3.98
N GLY A 191 -5.82 -1.70 3.01
CA GLY A 191 -7.09 -1.04 2.70
C GLY A 191 -7.55 -0.09 3.81
N ILE A 192 -6.62 0.67 4.39
CA ILE A 192 -6.88 1.56 5.55
C ILE A 192 -6.45 3.02 5.32
N LEU A 193 -6.02 3.37 4.11
CA LEU A 193 -5.68 4.76 3.79
C LEU A 193 -6.92 5.65 3.77
N TYR A 194 -8.10 5.09 3.49
CA TYR A 194 -9.37 5.81 3.46
C TYR A 194 -10.30 5.29 4.55
N ASN A 195 -11.01 6.21 5.20
CA ASN A 195 -12.05 5.87 6.18
C ASN A 195 -13.40 5.59 5.48
N SER A 196 -14.45 5.30 6.25
CA SER A 196 -15.79 5.01 5.72
C SER A 196 -16.47 6.18 5.00
N ASP A 197 -16.04 7.41 5.30
CA ASP A 197 -16.47 8.65 4.62
C ASP A 197 -15.60 8.98 3.38
N ASN A 198 -14.69 8.07 3.00
CA ASN A 198 -13.71 8.24 1.92
C ASN A 198 -12.78 9.46 2.14
N ASP A 199 -12.50 9.79 3.39
CA ASP A 199 -11.47 10.75 3.78
C ASP A 199 -10.12 10.04 3.91
N ASN A 200 -9.05 10.67 3.42
CA ASN A 200 -7.72 10.09 3.42
C ASN A 200 -7.07 10.29 4.79
N MET A 201 -6.55 9.22 5.38
CA MET A 201 -5.98 9.25 6.73
C MET A 201 -4.60 9.88 6.79
N TYR A 202 -3.85 9.87 5.69
CA TYR A 202 -2.54 10.52 5.59
C TYR A 202 -2.67 11.99 5.19
N PHE A 203 -3.59 12.30 4.26
CA PHE A 203 -3.90 13.64 3.75
C PHE A 203 -5.39 13.98 3.94
N PRO A 204 -5.88 14.15 5.19
CA PRO A 204 -7.30 14.37 5.41
C PRO A 204 -7.76 15.72 4.86
N ARG A 205 -9.04 15.81 4.51
CA ARG A 205 -9.65 17.08 4.07
C ARG A 205 -9.49 18.18 5.11
N SER A 206 -9.47 17.85 6.40
CA SER A 206 -9.23 18.81 7.47
C SER A 206 -7.78 18.75 7.97
N TYR A 207 -7.01 19.79 7.68
CA TYR A 207 -5.61 19.94 8.15
C TYR A 207 -5.48 19.82 9.67
N SER A 208 -6.47 20.28 10.45
CA SER A 208 -6.42 20.17 11.92
C SER A 208 -6.47 18.72 12.43
N MET A 209 -6.93 17.79 11.58
CA MET A 209 -7.04 16.36 11.91
C MET A 209 -5.81 15.56 11.49
N GLU A 210 -4.94 16.10 10.65
CA GLU A 210 -3.81 15.40 10.02
C GLU A 210 -2.92 14.64 11.02
N SER A 211 -2.53 15.29 12.12
CA SER A 211 -1.71 14.64 13.15
C SER A 211 -2.42 13.43 13.78
N ALA A 212 -3.72 13.57 14.06
CA ALA A 212 -4.51 12.51 14.67
C ALA A 212 -4.77 11.36 13.69
N THR A 213 -5.15 11.65 12.44
CA THR A 213 -5.43 10.63 11.42
C THR A 213 -4.18 9.87 11.02
N ARG A 214 -3.03 10.57 10.86
CA ARG A 214 -1.73 9.93 10.63
C ARG A 214 -1.34 9.04 11.80
N SER A 215 -1.53 9.49 13.04
CA SER A 215 -1.23 8.68 14.23
C SER A 215 -2.06 7.39 14.27
N ILE A 216 -3.36 7.47 13.94
CA ILE A 216 -4.25 6.29 13.83
C ILE A 216 -3.78 5.36 12.72
N LEU A 217 -3.42 5.90 11.56
CA LEU A 217 -2.90 5.13 10.43
C LEU A 217 -1.61 4.40 10.81
N LEU A 218 -0.66 5.10 11.44
CA LEU A 218 0.59 4.53 11.92
C LEU A 218 0.36 3.41 12.92
N ASP A 219 -0.52 3.61 13.90
CA ASP A 219 -0.81 2.57 14.89
C ASP A 219 -1.36 1.28 14.25
N ASN A 220 -2.26 1.43 13.28
CA ASN A 220 -2.80 0.31 12.53
C ASN A 220 -1.71 -0.39 11.70
N MET A 221 -0.89 0.36 10.98
CA MET A 221 0.21 -0.19 10.18
C MET A 221 1.26 -0.89 11.06
N VAL A 222 1.54 -0.38 12.26
CA VAL A 222 2.45 -1.01 13.25
C VAL A 222 1.84 -2.30 13.79
N SER A 223 0.56 -2.27 14.15
CA SER A 223 -0.18 -3.46 14.62
C SER A 223 -0.27 -4.54 13.54
N CYS A 224 -0.44 -4.14 12.29
CA CYS A 224 -0.42 -5.04 11.15
C CYS A 224 0.93 -5.74 10.99
N LEU A 225 2.04 -4.98 10.89
CA LEU A 225 3.36 -5.58 10.74
C LEU A 225 3.73 -6.44 11.95
N HIS A 226 3.42 -6.00 13.16
CA HIS A 226 3.65 -6.80 14.35
C HIS A 226 2.90 -8.13 14.32
N SER A 227 1.63 -8.15 13.88
CA SER A 227 0.86 -9.38 13.68
C SER A 227 1.51 -10.30 12.65
N LEU A 228 2.01 -9.77 11.53
CA LEU A 228 2.72 -10.54 10.52
C LEU A 228 4.03 -11.14 11.04
N LEU A 229 4.81 -10.38 11.82
CA LEU A 229 6.06 -10.85 12.43
C LEU A 229 5.79 -12.02 13.40
N GLN A 230 4.73 -11.93 14.20
CA GLN A 230 4.30 -13.02 15.09
C GLN A 230 3.85 -14.27 14.34
N GLU A 231 3.04 -14.12 13.28
CA GLU A 231 2.54 -15.23 12.48
C GLU A 231 3.64 -15.97 11.69
N THR A 232 4.72 -15.25 11.36
CA THR A 232 5.83 -15.79 10.58
C THR A 232 7.05 -16.15 11.40
N SER A 233 7.04 -15.89 12.71
CA SER A 233 8.22 -15.99 13.59
C SER A 233 9.42 -15.26 12.99
N THR A 234 9.22 -13.98 12.63
CA THR A 234 10.22 -13.15 11.96
C THR A 234 10.77 -12.10 12.91
N ILE A 235 12.09 -11.93 12.90
CA ILE A 235 12.81 -10.92 13.66
C ILE A 235 13.42 -9.87 12.72
N ILE A 236 13.23 -8.60 13.06
CA ILE A 236 13.84 -7.48 12.33
C ILE A 236 15.27 -7.28 12.84
N THR A 237 16.23 -7.29 11.92
CA THR A 237 17.66 -7.17 12.23
C THR A 237 18.14 -5.73 12.06
N ASN A 238 17.92 -5.15 10.88
CA ASN A 238 18.23 -3.78 10.54
C ASN A 238 16.97 -3.03 10.14
N TYR A 239 16.95 -1.72 10.37
CA TYR A 239 15.91 -0.85 9.88
C TYR A 239 16.49 0.39 9.18
N VAL A 240 15.75 0.91 8.20
CA VAL A 240 15.94 2.24 7.62
C VAL A 240 14.58 2.93 7.56
N ALA A 241 14.46 4.09 8.18
CA ALA A 241 13.31 4.98 8.10
C ALA A 241 13.69 6.21 7.26
N ILE A 242 12.89 6.53 6.25
CA ILE A 242 13.05 7.69 5.39
C ILE A 242 11.81 8.56 5.55
N GLY A 243 11.93 9.64 6.33
CA GLY A 243 10.82 10.52 6.69
C GLY A 243 10.49 10.54 8.18
N ASN A 244 9.64 11.46 8.63
CA ASN A 244 9.34 11.65 10.04
C ASN A 244 8.30 10.68 10.59
N GLU A 245 7.21 10.46 9.85
CA GLU A 245 6.22 9.44 10.18
C GLU A 245 6.85 8.04 10.08
N SER A 246 7.78 7.85 9.14
CA SER A 246 8.59 6.63 9.04
C SER A 246 9.45 6.37 10.28
N LYS A 247 10.03 7.40 10.91
CA LYS A 247 10.78 7.26 12.17
C LYS A 247 9.85 6.88 13.32
N LYS A 248 8.72 7.60 13.46
CA LYS A 248 7.69 7.32 14.47
C LYS A 248 7.21 5.87 14.34
N TYR A 249 6.96 5.41 13.12
CA TYR A 249 6.56 4.03 12.84
C TYR A 249 7.56 3.01 13.40
N VAL A 250 8.85 3.19 13.11
CA VAL A 250 9.91 2.27 13.57
C VAL A 250 10.03 2.27 15.09
N GLU A 251 9.95 3.44 15.73
CA GLU A 251 9.99 3.58 17.19
C GLU A 251 8.79 2.87 17.84
N LEU A 252 7.57 3.16 17.37
CA LEU A 252 6.34 2.52 17.84
C LEU A 252 6.36 1.00 17.66
N LEU A 253 6.86 0.51 16.53
CA LEU A 253 6.99 -0.92 16.27
C LEU A 253 8.00 -1.59 17.20
N HIS A 254 9.16 -0.97 17.39
CA HIS A 254 10.19 -1.48 18.28
C HIS A 254 9.69 -1.57 19.73
N ASP A 255 9.05 -0.52 20.22
CA ASP A 255 8.46 -0.48 21.56
C ASP A 255 7.36 -1.53 21.72
N ARG A 256 6.54 -1.72 20.67
CA ARG A 256 5.50 -2.76 20.67
C ARG A 256 6.09 -4.16 20.76
N ILE A 257 7.10 -4.46 19.96
CA ILE A 257 7.79 -5.76 19.99
C ILE A 257 8.40 -6.04 21.36
N ILE A 258 9.15 -5.07 21.92
CA ILE A 258 9.76 -5.21 23.24
C ILE A 258 8.70 -5.44 24.32
N SER A 259 7.63 -4.65 24.29
CA SER A 259 6.59 -4.72 25.31
C SER A 259 5.80 -6.03 25.33
N THR A 260 5.81 -6.78 24.22
CA THR A 260 5.17 -8.09 24.13
C THR A 260 6.07 -9.26 24.50
N ARG A 261 7.36 -9.01 24.75
CA ARG A 261 8.28 -10.06 25.21
C ARG A 261 7.88 -10.52 26.61
N THR A 262 7.83 -11.83 26.80
CA THR A 262 7.60 -12.45 28.10
C THR A 262 8.89 -12.43 28.93
N ASN A 263 8.77 -12.64 30.25
CA ASN A 263 9.94 -12.81 31.12
C ASN A 263 10.79 -14.02 30.68
N GLU A 264 10.19 -15.04 30.06
CA GLU A 264 10.90 -16.18 29.50
C GLU A 264 11.72 -15.78 28.26
N ASP A 265 11.15 -14.98 27.36
CA ASP A 265 11.85 -14.47 26.17
C ASP A 265 13.08 -13.65 26.57
N ILE A 266 12.92 -12.76 27.54
CA ILE A 266 14.00 -11.92 28.08
C ILE A 266 15.07 -12.81 28.74
N PHE A 267 14.66 -13.78 29.55
CA PHE A 267 15.59 -14.71 30.19
C PHE A 267 16.38 -15.54 29.17
N ILE A 268 15.73 -16.02 28.11
CA ILE A 268 16.37 -16.78 27.01
C ILE A 268 17.42 -15.90 26.32
N GLU A 269 17.08 -14.65 26.00
CA GLU A 269 17.96 -13.68 25.36
C GLU A 269 19.20 -13.37 26.21
N GLU A 270 19.02 -13.15 27.52
CA GLU A 270 20.08 -12.74 28.45
C GLU A 270 20.99 -13.90 28.90
N THR A 271 20.47 -15.13 29.01
CA THR A 271 21.22 -16.25 29.64
C THR A 271 21.81 -17.27 28.66
N LEU A 272 21.24 -17.44 27.46
CA LEU A 272 21.68 -18.46 26.49
C LEU A 272 22.54 -17.83 25.38
N PHE A 273 23.73 -17.33 25.72
CA PHE A 273 24.77 -16.88 24.77
C PHE A 273 24.25 -16.12 23.53
N GLY A 274 23.39 -15.11 23.72
CA GLY A 274 23.03 -14.10 22.71
C GLY A 274 22.71 -14.62 21.30
N GLY A 275 21.43 -14.83 21.01
CA GLY A 275 20.90 -14.96 19.64
C GLY A 275 21.20 -16.26 18.88
N LYS A 276 22.11 -17.13 19.34
CA LYS A 276 22.45 -18.38 18.61
C LYS A 276 21.44 -19.53 18.77
N PHE A 277 20.52 -19.44 19.72
CA PHE A 277 19.47 -20.45 19.91
C PHE A 277 18.13 -20.11 19.20
N GLN A 278 17.99 -18.92 18.61
CA GLN A 278 16.87 -18.58 17.71
C GLN A 278 17.16 -18.99 16.25
N ASN A 279 17.77 -20.16 16.02
CA ASN A 279 17.99 -20.68 14.66
C ASN A 279 16.69 -21.06 13.91
N GLU A 280 15.51 -20.79 14.49
CA GLU A 280 14.20 -21.01 13.88
C GLU A 280 13.57 -19.72 13.34
N ASP A 281 13.94 -18.55 13.86
CA ASP A 281 13.32 -17.28 13.49
C ASP A 281 13.90 -16.74 12.18
N LEU A 282 13.04 -16.18 11.34
CA LEU A 282 13.44 -15.60 10.06
C LEU A 282 13.98 -14.18 10.27
N GLU A 283 15.23 -13.93 9.89
CA GLU A 283 15.82 -12.59 9.91
C GLU A 283 15.36 -11.76 8.69
N THR A 284 14.93 -10.52 8.90
CA THR A 284 14.57 -9.57 7.85
C THR A 284 15.19 -8.19 8.07
N ASP A 285 15.41 -7.45 6.98
CA ASP A 285 15.60 -5.99 7.03
C ASP A 285 14.22 -5.31 6.96
N LEU A 286 14.09 -4.12 7.56
CA LEU A 286 12.91 -3.25 7.47
C LEU A 286 13.28 -1.92 6.79
N ILE A 287 12.53 -1.53 5.78
CA ILE A 287 12.62 -0.21 5.16
C ILE A 287 11.25 0.44 5.28
N VAL A 288 11.18 1.67 5.78
CA VAL A 288 9.93 2.43 5.93
C VAL A 288 10.09 3.75 5.19
N ILE A 289 9.16 4.03 4.28
CA ILE A 289 9.13 5.24 3.48
C ILE A 289 7.74 5.87 3.53
N GLU A 290 7.69 7.21 3.52
CA GLU A 290 6.44 7.97 3.53
C GLU A 290 6.26 8.79 2.26
N ARG A 291 5.01 9.04 1.87
CA ARG A 291 4.68 9.68 0.59
C ARG A 291 5.28 11.08 0.45
N ASP A 292 5.38 11.82 1.55
CA ASP A 292 5.96 13.18 1.57
C ASP A 292 7.43 13.23 1.09
N THR A 293 8.16 12.10 1.13
CA THR A 293 9.56 12.03 0.67
C THR A 293 9.71 11.99 -0.85
N ASP A 294 8.65 11.60 -1.57
CA ASP A 294 8.59 11.62 -3.04
C ASP A 294 7.16 11.92 -3.50
N PRO A 295 6.69 13.17 -3.40
CA PRO A 295 5.35 13.54 -3.85
C PRO A 295 5.25 13.65 -5.38
N ILE A 296 6.37 13.54 -6.11
CA ILE A 296 6.42 13.72 -7.56
C ILE A 296 5.90 12.47 -8.27
N THR A 297 6.41 11.29 -7.91
CA THR A 297 6.10 10.03 -8.61
C THR A 297 4.60 9.74 -8.68
N VAL A 298 3.85 10.01 -7.62
CA VAL A 298 2.40 9.75 -7.57
C VAL A 298 1.58 10.62 -8.52
N LEU A 299 2.08 11.81 -8.90
CA LEU A 299 1.37 12.72 -9.81
C LEU A 299 1.60 12.40 -11.29
N LEU A 300 2.62 11.59 -11.61
CA LEU A 300 2.94 11.19 -12.97
C LEU A 300 1.97 10.14 -13.48
N THR A 301 1.70 10.19 -14.79
CA THR A 301 0.89 9.18 -15.46
C THR A 301 1.61 7.82 -15.44
N GLN A 302 0.92 6.79 -14.97
CA GLN A 302 1.47 5.44 -14.90
C GLN A 302 1.41 4.76 -16.28
N LEU A 303 2.52 4.18 -16.73
CA LEU A 303 2.64 3.56 -18.06
C LEU A 303 2.80 2.04 -18.04
N THR A 304 2.70 1.41 -16.86
CA THR A 304 2.59 -0.06 -16.78
C THR A 304 1.16 -0.50 -17.10
N TYR A 305 0.96 -1.76 -17.52
CA TYR A 305 -0.38 -2.30 -17.76
C TYR A 305 -1.30 -2.16 -16.54
N GLY A 306 -0.83 -2.55 -15.35
CA GLY A 306 -1.62 -2.41 -14.12
C GLY A 306 -1.78 -0.95 -13.68
N GLY A 307 -0.77 -0.12 -13.91
CA GLY A 307 -0.80 1.30 -13.54
C GLY A 307 -1.76 2.13 -14.41
N ILE A 308 -1.77 1.92 -15.72
CA ILE A 308 -2.69 2.65 -16.61
C ILE A 308 -4.15 2.24 -16.39
N LEU A 309 -4.38 0.96 -16.04
CA LEU A 309 -5.70 0.50 -15.62
C LEU A 309 -6.16 1.19 -14.32
N ASP A 310 -5.26 1.36 -13.34
CA ASP A 310 -5.58 2.07 -12.10
C ASP A 310 -5.81 3.58 -12.32
N ASP A 311 -5.07 4.20 -13.25
CA ASP A 311 -5.24 5.62 -13.61
C ASP A 311 -6.59 5.88 -14.33
N LEU A 312 -7.10 4.92 -15.11
CA LEU A 312 -8.35 5.03 -15.89
C LEU A 312 -9.60 4.51 -15.17
N TYR A 313 -9.51 3.39 -14.45
CA TYR A 313 -10.68 2.63 -13.95
C TYR A 313 -10.58 2.25 -12.45
N THR A 314 -9.69 2.85 -11.67
CA THR A 314 -9.56 2.61 -10.21
C THR A 314 -9.35 1.13 -9.82
N LEU A 315 -8.10 0.73 -9.60
CA LEU A 315 -7.78 -0.57 -9.02
C LEU A 315 -7.94 -0.52 -7.49
N THR A 316 -8.79 -1.39 -6.95
CA THR A 316 -9.03 -1.48 -5.51
C THR A 316 -7.95 -2.32 -4.81
N PRO A 317 -7.73 -2.11 -3.50
CA PRO A 317 -6.86 -2.97 -2.69
C PRO A 317 -7.24 -4.45 -2.71
N TYR A 318 -8.46 -4.79 -3.14
CA TYR A 318 -8.98 -6.16 -3.19
C TYR A 318 -8.88 -6.80 -4.57
N GLY A 319 -8.18 -6.16 -5.52
CA GLY A 319 -7.94 -6.69 -6.86
C GLY A 319 -9.14 -6.55 -7.80
N SER A 320 -10.06 -5.63 -7.53
CA SER A 320 -11.15 -5.31 -8.46
C SER A 320 -10.87 -4.00 -9.20
N LEU A 321 -11.24 -3.94 -10.47
CA LEU A 321 -11.30 -2.72 -11.26
C LEU A 321 -12.73 -2.16 -11.18
N GLN A 322 -12.86 -0.90 -10.78
CA GLN A 322 -14.14 -0.20 -10.68
C GLN A 322 -14.34 0.72 -11.89
N ASP A 323 -15.30 1.65 -11.85
CA ASP A 323 -15.53 2.67 -12.89
C ASP A 323 -15.74 2.14 -14.34
N LYS A 324 -16.05 0.85 -14.47
CA LYS A 324 -16.55 0.19 -15.69
C LYS A 324 -18.02 -0.19 -15.54
N GLU A 325 -18.68 -0.51 -16.66
CA GLU A 325 -20.08 -0.95 -16.64
C GLU A 325 -20.29 -2.17 -15.73
N ASP A 326 -19.32 -3.08 -15.68
CA ASP A 326 -19.26 -4.21 -14.77
C ASP A 326 -17.91 -4.21 -14.01
N ASP A 327 -17.97 -4.35 -12.69
CA ASP A 327 -16.77 -4.53 -11.85
C ASP A 327 -16.01 -5.79 -12.28
N ILE A 328 -14.71 -5.65 -12.60
CA ILE A 328 -13.86 -6.77 -13.00
C ILE A 328 -13.02 -7.19 -11.81
N LEU A 329 -13.21 -8.43 -11.34
CA LEU A 329 -12.40 -9.00 -10.27
C LEU A 329 -11.22 -9.77 -10.86
N PHE A 330 -10.00 -9.32 -10.59
CA PHE A 330 -8.79 -10.08 -10.86
C PHE A 330 -8.55 -11.11 -9.75
N ASP A 331 -8.13 -12.30 -10.14
CA ASP A 331 -7.58 -13.28 -9.21
C ASP A 331 -6.16 -13.62 -9.62
N HIS A 332 -5.19 -12.84 -9.15
CA HIS A 332 -3.79 -12.96 -9.53
C HIS A 332 -3.19 -14.35 -9.22
N GLY A 333 -3.81 -15.11 -8.31
CA GLY A 333 -3.42 -16.48 -8.01
C GLY A 333 -3.70 -17.47 -9.15
N GLU A 334 -4.72 -17.21 -9.97
CA GLU A 334 -5.20 -18.07 -11.06
C GLU A 334 -5.01 -17.43 -12.45
N ASP A 335 -4.83 -16.11 -12.50
CA ASP A 335 -4.67 -15.33 -13.73
C ASP A 335 -3.19 -15.17 -14.10
N ASP A 336 -2.68 -16.13 -14.90
CA ASP A 336 -1.29 -16.09 -15.35
C ASP A 336 -1.02 -15.03 -16.43
N ILE A 337 -2.05 -14.52 -17.09
CA ILE A 337 -1.91 -13.44 -18.08
C ILE A 337 -1.75 -12.10 -17.37
N TRP A 338 -2.47 -11.87 -16.28
CA TRP A 338 -2.21 -10.72 -15.40
C TRP A 338 -0.75 -10.69 -14.92
N GLU A 339 -0.22 -11.83 -14.45
CA GLU A 339 1.17 -11.94 -14.00
C GLU A 339 2.19 -11.58 -15.11
N ASP A 340 1.91 -11.99 -16.35
CA ASP A 340 2.75 -11.68 -17.51
C ASP A 340 2.67 -10.18 -17.91
N LEU A 341 1.55 -9.50 -17.65
CA LEU A 341 1.27 -8.15 -18.17
C LEU A 341 1.45 -7.02 -17.16
N LYS A 342 1.04 -7.19 -15.90
CA LYS A 342 0.79 -6.10 -14.92
C LYS A 342 1.93 -5.09 -14.77
N PHE A 343 3.19 -5.54 -14.86
CA PHE A 343 4.38 -4.71 -14.73
C PHE A 343 5.06 -4.39 -16.05
N LEU A 344 4.56 -4.88 -17.18
CA LEU A 344 5.05 -4.46 -18.49
C LEU A 344 4.62 -3.02 -18.76
N ASN A 345 5.47 -2.27 -19.46
CA ASN A 345 5.02 -1.05 -20.11
C ASN A 345 3.85 -1.39 -21.05
N PHE A 346 2.81 -0.56 -21.05
CA PHE A 346 1.60 -0.81 -21.83
C PHE A 346 1.88 -0.99 -23.33
N GLY A 347 2.86 -0.28 -23.88
CA GLY A 347 3.30 -0.43 -25.27
C GLY A 347 3.83 -1.83 -25.62
N ALA A 348 4.23 -2.63 -24.62
CA ALA A 348 4.67 -4.02 -24.78
C ALA A 348 3.54 -5.06 -24.57
N ALA A 349 2.36 -4.65 -24.10
CA ALA A 349 1.26 -5.57 -23.78
C ALA A 349 0.69 -6.26 -25.04
N GLY A 350 0.46 -5.52 -26.13
CA GLY A 350 -0.09 -6.07 -27.38
C GLY A 350 0.76 -7.19 -28.02
N PRO A 351 2.09 -7.00 -28.16
CA PRO A 351 3.00 -8.06 -28.60
C PRO A 351 2.97 -9.30 -27.70
N GLU A 352 2.92 -9.13 -26.38
CA GLU A 352 2.90 -10.26 -25.43
C GLU A 352 1.56 -11.00 -25.49
N LEU A 353 0.42 -10.28 -25.55
CA LEU A 353 -0.90 -10.87 -25.79
C LEU A 353 -0.95 -11.68 -27.10
N SER A 354 -0.34 -11.16 -28.17
CA SER A 354 -0.24 -11.87 -29.46
C SER A 354 0.58 -13.16 -29.36
N LYS A 355 1.65 -13.15 -28.55
CA LYS A 355 2.47 -14.33 -28.28
C LYS A 355 1.70 -15.37 -27.45
N ILE A 356 0.97 -14.94 -26.42
CA ILE A 356 0.10 -15.80 -25.61
C ILE A 356 -1.00 -16.40 -26.49
N ALA A 357 -1.65 -15.61 -27.35
CA ALA A 357 -2.68 -16.07 -28.28
C ALA A 357 -2.18 -17.16 -29.24
N LYS A 358 -1.01 -16.97 -29.87
CA LYS A 358 -0.39 -17.97 -30.75
C LYS A 358 -0.04 -19.26 -30.01
N SER A 359 0.49 -19.13 -28.79
CA SER A 359 0.79 -20.28 -27.92
C SER A 359 -0.47 -21.06 -27.56
N LEU A 360 -1.55 -20.36 -27.21
CA LEU A 360 -2.83 -20.96 -26.88
C LEU A 360 -3.48 -21.64 -28.09
N GLN A 361 -3.46 -21.01 -29.27
CA GLN A 361 -3.94 -21.58 -30.53
C GLN A 361 -3.21 -22.89 -30.86
N THR A 362 -1.87 -22.90 -30.72
CA THR A 362 -1.06 -24.11 -30.96
C THR A 362 -1.48 -25.27 -30.04
N LYS A 363 -1.81 -24.98 -28.77
CA LYS A 363 -2.30 -26.00 -27.82
C LYS A 363 -3.69 -26.51 -28.18
N TYR A 364 -4.57 -25.66 -28.74
CA TYR A 364 -5.87 -26.09 -29.25
C TYR A 364 -5.74 -26.95 -30.51
N ASP A 365 -4.87 -26.56 -31.44
CA ASP A 365 -4.65 -27.26 -32.71
C ASP A 365 -4.03 -28.66 -32.51
N ALA A 366 -3.33 -28.88 -31.39
CA ALA A 366 -2.83 -30.20 -31.00
C ALA A 366 -3.94 -31.26 -30.93
N ARG A 367 -5.21 -30.87 -30.73
CA ARG A 367 -6.38 -31.76 -30.83
C ARG A 367 -6.46 -32.47 -32.18
N HIS A 368 -6.14 -31.78 -33.27
CA HIS A 368 -6.23 -32.33 -34.62
C HIS A 368 -5.10 -33.33 -34.92
N ASN A 369 -4.04 -33.36 -34.09
CA ASN A 369 -2.88 -34.23 -34.23
C ASN A 369 -2.87 -35.38 -33.21
N ALA A 370 -3.91 -35.51 -32.39
CA ALA A 370 -4.00 -36.56 -31.36
C ALA A 370 -4.59 -37.86 -31.96
N ASP A 371 -3.71 -38.81 -32.29
CA ASP A 371 -4.10 -40.07 -32.96
C ASP A 371 -4.30 -41.23 -31.97
N THR A 372 -3.77 -41.14 -30.76
CA THR A 372 -3.90 -42.18 -29.73
C THR A 372 -4.97 -41.85 -28.68
N VAL A 373 -5.60 -42.90 -28.13
CA VAL A 373 -6.56 -42.77 -27.01
C VAL A 373 -5.94 -42.06 -25.79
N GLY A 374 -4.64 -42.23 -25.58
CA GLY A 374 -3.90 -41.55 -24.51
C GLY A 374 -3.80 -40.04 -24.73
N GLU A 375 -3.44 -39.61 -25.93
CA GLU A 375 -3.33 -38.18 -26.30
C GLU A 375 -4.69 -37.49 -26.28
N ILE A 376 -5.74 -38.15 -26.78
CA ILE A 376 -7.11 -37.64 -26.72
C ILE A 376 -7.55 -37.44 -25.27
N LYS A 377 -7.27 -38.41 -24.39
CA LYS A 377 -7.58 -38.28 -22.97
C LYS A 377 -6.82 -37.11 -22.32
N GLN A 378 -5.52 -36.99 -22.57
CA GLN A 378 -4.71 -35.87 -22.07
C GLN A 378 -5.24 -34.52 -22.53
N PHE A 379 -5.65 -34.40 -23.79
CA PHE A 379 -6.26 -33.18 -24.31
C PHE A 379 -7.57 -32.86 -23.60
N VAL A 380 -8.48 -33.82 -23.49
CA VAL A 380 -9.78 -33.66 -22.80
C VAL A 380 -9.57 -33.24 -21.34
N ASP A 381 -8.61 -33.85 -20.64
CA ASP A 381 -8.27 -33.50 -19.27
C ASP A 381 -7.76 -32.04 -19.16
N SER A 382 -7.05 -31.54 -20.17
CA SER A 382 -6.54 -30.15 -20.20
C SER A 382 -7.54 -29.10 -20.70
N LEU A 383 -8.64 -29.50 -21.35
CA LEU A 383 -9.56 -28.60 -22.06
C LEU A 383 -10.16 -27.51 -21.16
N GLY A 384 -10.52 -27.85 -19.92
CA GLY A 384 -11.05 -26.88 -18.97
C GLY A 384 -10.08 -25.73 -18.68
N SER A 385 -8.80 -26.06 -18.48
CA SER A 385 -7.74 -25.04 -18.26
C SER A 385 -7.50 -24.17 -19.50
N LEU A 386 -7.56 -24.76 -20.70
CA LEU A 386 -7.42 -24.02 -21.96
C LEU A 386 -8.61 -23.07 -22.19
N GLN A 387 -9.82 -23.47 -21.82
CA GLN A 387 -11.01 -22.62 -21.90
C GLN A 387 -10.94 -21.47 -20.89
N ALA A 388 -10.50 -21.73 -19.66
CA ALA A 388 -10.29 -20.70 -18.66
C ALA A 388 -9.26 -19.67 -19.14
N ARG A 389 -8.10 -20.13 -19.64
CA ARG A 389 -7.07 -19.25 -20.20
C ARG A 389 -7.54 -18.47 -21.42
N GLN A 390 -8.38 -19.05 -22.28
CA GLN A 390 -8.99 -18.31 -23.40
C GLN A 390 -9.90 -17.17 -22.92
N LYS A 391 -10.66 -17.38 -21.84
CA LYS A 391 -11.48 -16.32 -21.24
C LYS A 391 -10.61 -15.19 -20.68
N LEU A 392 -9.54 -15.53 -19.96
CA LEU A 392 -8.58 -14.54 -19.45
C LEU A 392 -7.90 -13.78 -20.60
N LEU A 393 -7.50 -14.48 -21.67
CA LEU A 393 -6.91 -13.82 -22.84
C LEU A 393 -7.89 -12.84 -23.48
N ASN A 394 -9.16 -13.23 -23.63
CA ASN A 394 -10.19 -12.33 -24.16
C ASN A 394 -10.39 -11.13 -23.24
N LEU A 395 -10.47 -11.34 -21.92
CA LEU A 395 -10.58 -10.27 -20.92
C LEU A 395 -9.46 -9.23 -21.08
N HIS A 396 -8.20 -9.67 -21.07
CA HIS A 396 -7.06 -8.75 -21.19
C HIS A 396 -6.94 -8.12 -22.58
N THR A 397 -7.37 -8.81 -23.63
CA THR A 397 -7.44 -8.22 -24.99
C THR A 397 -8.49 -7.12 -25.07
N THR A 398 -9.65 -7.33 -24.44
CA THR A 398 -10.69 -6.29 -24.33
C THR A 398 -10.17 -5.12 -23.52
N LEU A 399 -9.64 -5.36 -22.31
CA LEU A 399 -9.05 -4.30 -21.48
C LEU A 399 -7.96 -3.50 -22.20
N SER A 400 -7.06 -4.16 -22.94
CA SER A 400 -6.06 -3.47 -23.75
C SER A 400 -6.68 -2.63 -24.86
N SER A 401 -7.75 -3.11 -25.51
CA SER A 401 -8.48 -2.33 -26.52
C SER A 401 -9.15 -1.11 -25.89
N ASP A 402 -9.79 -1.26 -24.72
CA ASP A 402 -10.47 -0.17 -24.02
C ASP A 402 -9.46 0.91 -23.59
N VAL A 403 -8.29 0.51 -23.08
CA VAL A 403 -7.22 1.46 -22.77
C VAL A 403 -6.75 2.20 -24.02
N LEU A 404 -6.62 1.51 -25.17
CA LEU A 404 -6.25 2.16 -26.43
C LEU A 404 -7.30 3.17 -26.88
N GLU A 405 -8.59 2.83 -26.78
CA GLU A 405 -9.69 3.75 -27.09
C GLU A 405 -9.64 5.00 -26.20
N GLU A 406 -9.42 4.83 -24.90
CA GLU A 406 -9.25 5.96 -23.97
C GLU A 406 -8.03 6.83 -24.33
N VAL A 407 -6.85 6.25 -24.56
CA VAL A 407 -5.64 7.07 -24.77
C VAL A 407 -5.52 7.67 -26.17
N GLU A 408 -6.12 7.06 -27.19
CA GLU A 408 -6.05 7.51 -28.59
C GLU A 408 -7.27 8.33 -29.01
N GLU A 409 -8.48 7.99 -28.56
CA GLU A 409 -9.73 8.55 -29.07
C GLU A 409 -10.44 9.49 -28.08
N ASN A 410 -10.19 9.38 -26.76
CA ASN A 410 -10.85 10.25 -25.77
C ASN A 410 -10.20 11.65 -25.68
N GLU A 411 -10.79 12.61 -26.42
CA GLU A 411 -10.36 14.01 -26.44
C GLU A 411 -10.36 14.66 -25.04
N SER A 412 -11.23 14.23 -24.12
CA SER A 412 -11.25 14.79 -22.74
C SER A 412 -10.06 14.36 -21.89
N LEU A 413 -9.42 13.24 -22.25
CA LEU A 413 -8.24 12.78 -21.52
C LEU A 413 -6.98 13.55 -21.92
N GLN A 414 -6.92 14.06 -23.16
CA GLN A 414 -5.74 14.70 -23.76
C GLN A 414 -4.44 13.92 -23.46
N PHE A 415 -4.52 12.57 -23.47
CA PHE A 415 -3.49 11.71 -22.87
C PHE A 415 -2.09 11.99 -23.41
N ASN A 416 -1.91 11.96 -24.73
CA ASN A 416 -0.61 12.18 -25.36
C ASN A 416 -0.04 13.58 -25.07
N ARG A 417 -0.90 14.61 -25.08
CA ARG A 417 -0.48 15.99 -24.80
C ARG A 417 -0.07 16.19 -23.34
N ILE A 418 -0.82 15.60 -22.41
CA ILE A 418 -0.47 15.61 -20.98
C ILE A 418 0.85 14.87 -20.76
N LEU A 419 1.04 13.71 -21.38
CA LEU A 419 2.27 12.92 -21.25
C LEU A 419 3.49 13.66 -21.80
N GLU A 420 3.35 14.34 -22.94
CA GLU A 420 4.38 15.21 -23.51
C GLU A 420 4.73 16.38 -22.56
N MET A 421 3.73 17.03 -21.96
CA MET A 421 3.97 18.07 -20.96
C MET A 421 4.69 17.53 -19.71
N GLU A 422 4.26 16.38 -19.18
CA GLU A 422 4.93 15.74 -18.04
C GLU A 422 6.41 15.48 -18.37
N GLN A 423 6.70 14.94 -19.56
CA GLN A 423 8.05 14.69 -20.03
C GLN A 423 8.87 15.98 -20.19
N ASP A 424 8.30 17.03 -20.78
CA ASP A 424 8.95 18.33 -20.94
C ASP A 424 9.27 19.00 -19.61
N PHE A 425 8.39 18.86 -18.61
CA PHE A 425 8.62 19.37 -17.27
C PHE A 425 9.77 18.64 -16.58
N LEU A 426 9.84 17.31 -16.71
CA LEU A 426 10.90 16.47 -16.15
C LEU A 426 12.26 16.75 -16.80
N LEU A 427 12.31 16.82 -18.14
CA LEU A 427 13.52 17.11 -18.91
C LEU A 427 13.97 18.57 -18.79
N ASN A 428 13.11 19.45 -18.27
CA ASN A 428 13.33 20.88 -18.20
C ASN A 428 13.64 21.49 -19.59
N ASN A 429 12.90 21.03 -20.61
CA ASN A 429 12.98 21.53 -21.98
C ASN A 429 12.37 22.94 -22.12
N LEU A 430 11.37 23.22 -21.29
CA LEU A 430 10.62 24.47 -21.27
C LEU A 430 11.01 25.34 -20.07
N ASP A 431 10.96 26.66 -20.25
CA ASP A 431 11.12 27.61 -19.15
C ASP A 431 9.83 27.71 -18.32
N ASN A 432 9.91 28.33 -17.13
CA ASN A 432 8.75 28.44 -16.23
C ASN A 432 7.55 29.17 -16.87
N LYS A 433 7.80 30.08 -17.82
CA LYS A 433 6.72 30.82 -18.46
C LYS A 433 6.01 29.93 -19.47
N ALA A 434 6.75 29.23 -20.33
CA ALA A 434 6.20 28.30 -21.29
C ALA A 434 5.44 27.14 -20.63
N CYS A 435 5.96 26.56 -19.54
CA CYS A 435 5.22 25.55 -18.76
C CYS A 435 3.91 26.09 -18.18
N CYS A 436 3.90 27.35 -17.74
CA CYS A 436 2.70 27.98 -17.22
C CYS A 436 1.67 28.20 -18.33
N GLU A 437 2.10 28.75 -19.47
CA GLU A 437 1.26 28.98 -20.64
C GLU A 437 0.66 27.67 -21.17
N SER A 438 1.44 26.57 -21.24
CA SER A 438 0.94 25.28 -21.72
C SER A 438 -0.18 24.69 -20.86
N ILE A 439 -0.13 24.87 -19.53
CA ILE A 439 -1.21 24.45 -18.62
C ILE A 439 -2.43 25.37 -18.76
N LEU A 440 -2.22 26.68 -18.90
CA LEU A 440 -3.30 27.64 -19.09
C LEU A 440 -4.07 27.38 -20.38
N ASP A 441 -3.38 26.98 -21.46
CA ASP A 441 -4.04 26.60 -22.71
C ASP A 441 -5.05 25.46 -22.50
N LEU A 442 -4.69 24.42 -21.75
CA LEU A 442 -5.62 23.33 -21.39
C LEU A 442 -6.83 23.82 -20.57
N ILE A 443 -6.61 24.79 -19.67
CA ILE A 443 -7.69 25.40 -18.88
C ILE A 443 -8.67 26.16 -19.79
N TYR A 444 -8.14 26.88 -20.79
CA TYR A 444 -8.95 27.70 -21.70
C TYR A 444 -9.71 26.90 -22.76
N GLU A 445 -9.14 25.77 -23.18
CA GLU A 445 -9.82 24.84 -24.08
C GLU A 445 -11.06 24.22 -23.40
N GLY A 446 -10.96 23.90 -22.11
CA GLY A 446 -12.10 23.45 -21.29
C GLY A 446 -12.46 21.98 -21.46
N ASP A 447 -11.67 21.20 -22.20
CA ASP A 447 -11.92 19.78 -22.47
C ASP A 447 -11.42 18.85 -21.35
N VAL A 448 -10.50 19.33 -20.50
CA VAL A 448 -9.82 18.52 -19.48
C VAL A 448 -10.40 18.75 -18.08
N SER A 449 -10.57 17.66 -17.32
CA SER A 449 -11.11 17.73 -15.96
C SER A 449 -10.22 18.51 -14.98
N SER A 450 -10.84 19.16 -14.00
CA SER A 450 -10.13 19.94 -12.97
C SER A 450 -9.10 19.11 -12.21
N THR A 451 -9.39 17.84 -11.91
CA THR A 451 -8.47 16.91 -11.23
C THR A 451 -7.15 16.77 -11.99
N LYS A 452 -7.19 16.59 -13.32
CA LYS A 452 -5.98 16.46 -14.14
C LYS A 452 -5.21 17.77 -14.25
N ILE A 453 -5.90 18.89 -14.44
CA ILE A 453 -5.26 20.21 -14.48
C ILE A 453 -4.56 20.50 -13.14
N ILE A 454 -5.25 20.29 -12.03
CA ILE A 454 -4.69 20.47 -10.69
C ILE A 454 -3.46 19.57 -10.50
N ARG A 455 -3.52 18.31 -10.97
CA ARG A 455 -2.39 17.38 -10.94
C ARG A 455 -1.17 17.95 -11.67
N LEU A 456 -1.35 18.50 -12.88
CA LEU A 456 -0.29 19.17 -13.65
C LEU A 456 0.26 20.41 -12.94
N VAL A 457 -0.60 21.25 -12.36
CA VAL A 457 -0.20 22.43 -11.60
C VAL A 457 0.64 22.03 -10.38
N CYS A 458 0.26 20.97 -9.68
CA CYS A 458 1.02 20.44 -8.54
C CYS A 458 2.36 19.85 -8.98
N LEU A 459 2.37 19.06 -10.05
CA LEU A 459 3.59 18.50 -10.62
C LEU A 459 4.57 19.61 -11.00
N PHE A 460 4.11 20.63 -11.74
CA PHE A 460 4.90 21.80 -12.09
C PHE A 460 5.48 22.49 -10.84
N SER A 461 4.65 22.72 -9.82
CA SER A 461 5.08 23.35 -8.56
C SER A 461 6.19 22.55 -7.87
N LEU A 462 6.01 21.24 -7.71
CA LEU A 462 6.97 20.36 -7.05
C LEU A 462 8.29 20.23 -7.82
N LEU A 463 8.24 20.08 -9.16
CA LEU A 463 9.45 19.98 -9.98
C LEU A 463 10.31 21.24 -9.91
N LYS A 464 9.68 22.41 -9.68
CA LYS A 464 10.35 23.71 -9.51
C LYS A 464 10.54 24.09 -8.04
N VAL A 465 10.18 23.22 -7.08
CA VAL A 465 10.06 23.48 -5.63
C VAL A 465 8.97 24.50 -5.29
N SER A 466 8.79 25.57 -6.08
CA SER A 466 7.71 26.53 -5.92
C SER A 466 7.41 27.29 -7.20
N CYS A 467 6.15 27.72 -7.34
CA CYS A 467 5.69 28.59 -8.42
C CYS A 467 6.19 30.03 -8.19
N ARG A 468 6.43 30.79 -9.27
CA ARG A 468 6.57 32.25 -9.15
C ARG A 468 5.25 32.82 -8.63
N ASP A 469 5.30 33.83 -7.75
CA ASP A 469 4.08 34.38 -7.13
C ASP A 469 3.05 34.83 -8.18
N LYS A 470 3.51 35.41 -9.30
CA LYS A 470 2.63 35.79 -10.41
C LYS A 470 1.92 34.59 -11.03
N ASP A 471 2.63 33.49 -11.27
CA ASP A 471 2.05 32.28 -11.88
C ASP A 471 1.09 31.61 -10.90
N PHE A 472 1.44 31.57 -9.61
CA PHE A 472 0.57 31.04 -8.56
C PHE A 472 -0.76 31.77 -8.51
N GLU A 473 -0.76 33.11 -8.47
CA GLU A 473 -1.99 33.90 -8.48
C GLU A 473 -2.75 33.77 -9.80
N THR A 474 -2.05 33.61 -10.92
CA THR A 474 -2.69 33.37 -12.23
C THR A 474 -3.41 32.03 -12.22
N PHE A 475 -2.73 30.93 -11.89
CA PHE A 475 -3.36 29.62 -11.78
C PHE A 475 -4.53 29.63 -10.82
N LYS A 476 -4.38 30.22 -9.63
CA LYS A 476 -5.46 30.32 -8.66
C LYS A 476 -6.68 31.02 -9.24
N LYS A 477 -6.49 32.16 -9.90
CA LYS A 477 -7.57 32.92 -10.54
C LYS A 477 -8.24 32.10 -11.64
N GLU A 478 -7.47 31.60 -12.60
CA GLU A 478 -8.02 30.92 -13.78
C GLU A 478 -8.70 29.58 -13.40
N LEU A 479 -8.16 28.84 -12.44
CA LEU A 479 -8.81 27.62 -11.93
C LEU A 479 -10.16 27.91 -11.26
N ILE A 480 -10.25 28.98 -10.46
CA ILE A 480 -11.50 29.38 -9.80
C ILE A 480 -12.52 29.89 -10.83
N ASP A 481 -12.07 30.69 -11.80
CA ASP A 481 -12.93 31.25 -12.84
C ASP A 481 -13.51 30.15 -13.75
N THR A 482 -12.70 29.13 -14.10
CA THR A 482 -13.13 28.04 -15.00
C THR A 482 -13.96 26.97 -14.30
N PHE A 483 -13.59 26.54 -13.10
CA PHE A 483 -14.18 25.35 -12.46
C PHE A 483 -15.01 25.67 -11.20
N GLY A 484 -15.05 26.94 -10.77
CA GLY A 484 -15.89 27.41 -9.67
C GLY A 484 -15.16 27.62 -8.34
N ILE A 485 -15.87 28.28 -7.42
CA ILE A 485 -15.31 28.76 -6.14
C ILE A 485 -14.83 27.65 -5.20
N GLU A 486 -15.41 26.45 -5.29
CA GLU A 486 -15.06 25.31 -4.44
C GLU A 486 -13.59 24.89 -4.60
N ILE A 487 -12.98 25.15 -5.77
CA ILE A 487 -11.55 24.92 -5.99
C ILE A 487 -10.68 25.71 -5.02
N CYS A 488 -11.13 26.86 -4.53
CA CYS A 488 -10.38 27.65 -3.56
C CYS A 488 -9.98 26.83 -2.32
N PHE A 489 -10.89 25.97 -1.83
CA PHE A 489 -10.62 25.10 -0.69
C PHE A 489 -9.61 24.00 -1.03
N THR A 490 -9.72 23.42 -2.24
CA THR A 490 -8.74 22.45 -2.75
C THR A 490 -7.34 23.07 -2.86
N LEU A 491 -7.23 24.27 -3.42
CA LEU A 491 -5.95 24.99 -3.55
C LEU A 491 -5.36 25.35 -2.18
N GLU A 492 -6.18 25.75 -1.21
CA GLU A 492 -5.72 25.99 0.15
C GLU A 492 -5.14 24.70 0.77
N ARG A 493 -5.83 23.57 0.62
CA ARG A 493 -5.37 22.27 1.12
C ARG A 493 -4.08 21.81 0.44
N LEU A 494 -3.99 21.94 -0.89
CA LEU A 494 -2.78 21.64 -1.65
C LEU A 494 -1.61 22.53 -1.24
N THR A 495 -1.87 23.81 -0.94
CA THR A 495 -0.85 24.73 -0.43
C THR A 495 -0.32 24.29 0.92
N LYS A 496 -1.21 23.94 1.86
CA LYS A 496 -0.81 23.41 3.19
C LYS A 496 -0.06 22.09 3.09
N ALA A 497 -0.55 21.18 2.27
CA ALA A 497 0.12 19.91 1.99
C ALA A 497 1.47 20.09 1.26
N GLY A 498 1.70 21.24 0.61
CA GLY A 498 2.96 21.57 -0.07
C GLY A 498 3.03 21.13 -1.53
N TYR A 499 1.89 20.77 -2.13
CA TYR A 499 1.79 20.35 -3.53
C TYR A 499 1.68 21.53 -4.50
N PHE A 500 1.13 22.66 -4.05
CA PHE A 500 1.01 23.89 -4.85
C PHE A 500 1.40 25.09 -4.00
N ILE A 501 2.64 25.56 -4.13
CA ILE A 501 3.17 26.65 -3.29
C ILE A 501 3.78 27.78 -4.12
N SER A 502 3.74 29.00 -3.59
CA SER A 502 4.42 30.17 -4.16
C SER A 502 5.78 30.40 -3.50
N LYS A 503 6.67 31.15 -4.17
CA LYS A 503 7.99 31.52 -3.61
C LYS A 503 7.91 32.33 -2.33
N SER A 504 6.87 33.14 -2.17
CA SER A 504 6.65 33.95 -0.95
C SER A 504 6.13 33.12 0.23
N LEU A 505 5.40 32.04 -0.05
CA LEU A 505 4.89 31.09 0.95
C LEU A 505 5.89 29.96 1.25
N ASP A 506 6.95 29.83 0.46
CA ASP A 506 8.00 28.85 0.71
C ASP A 506 8.83 29.25 1.95
N ASP A 507 8.41 28.69 3.10
CA ASP A 507 9.09 28.80 4.39
C ASP A 507 10.42 28.02 4.45
N SER A 508 10.97 27.54 3.32
CA SER A 508 12.31 26.93 3.24
C SER A 508 13.44 27.76 3.85
N LYS A 509 13.21 29.05 4.10
CA LYS A 509 14.15 29.98 4.72
C LYS A 509 13.97 30.15 6.23
N ASN A 510 12.94 29.57 6.86
CA ASN A 510 12.65 29.67 8.29
C ASN A 510 13.05 28.37 9.01
N PRO A 511 14.26 28.29 9.63
CA PRO A 511 14.76 27.08 10.28
C PRO A 511 14.09 26.73 11.62
N THR A 512 13.03 27.45 12.01
CA THR A 512 12.37 27.31 13.33
C THR A 512 11.13 26.42 13.33
N MET A 513 10.68 25.93 12.17
CA MET A 513 9.61 24.92 12.09
C MET A 513 10.22 23.54 11.87
N GLU A 514 9.69 22.56 12.60
CA GLU A 514 10.10 21.17 12.56
C GLU A 514 10.22 20.67 11.11
N SER A 515 11.34 20.01 10.84
CA SER A 515 11.77 19.42 9.57
C SER A 515 10.61 18.87 8.76
N ASN A 516 10.16 19.57 7.73
CA ASN A 516 9.21 19.01 6.77
C ASN A 516 9.99 18.07 5.85
N SER A 517 9.55 16.82 5.69
CA SER A 517 10.12 15.78 4.80
C SER A 517 10.08 16.13 3.30
N LYS A 518 10.00 17.41 2.94
CA LYS A 518 9.73 17.91 1.59
C LYS A 518 11.02 18.18 0.83
N ILE A 519 10.97 17.91 -0.47
CA ILE A 519 12.06 18.17 -1.42
C ILE A 519 12.37 19.68 -1.46
N ARG A 520 13.65 20.04 -1.37
CA ARG A 520 14.16 21.43 -1.34
C ARG A 520 14.91 21.86 -2.60
N LYS A 521 15.08 20.97 -3.56
CA LYS A 521 15.80 21.22 -4.82
C LYS A 521 14.93 20.93 -6.01
N GLU A 522 15.10 21.74 -7.06
CA GLU A 522 14.46 21.50 -8.35
C GLU A 522 14.81 20.10 -8.84
N PHE A 523 13.85 19.46 -9.51
CA PHE A 523 13.94 18.08 -9.96
C PHE A 523 15.22 17.78 -10.76
N ARG A 524 15.68 18.73 -11.59
CA ARG A 524 16.92 18.58 -12.38
C ARG A 524 18.16 18.25 -11.54
N TYR A 525 18.24 18.73 -10.29
CA TYR A 525 19.34 18.41 -9.38
C TYR A 525 19.19 17.01 -8.81
N LEU A 526 17.96 16.63 -8.41
CA LEU A 526 17.65 15.27 -7.95
C LEU A 526 18.00 14.27 -9.05
N SER A 527 17.52 14.54 -10.26
CA SER A 527 17.76 13.73 -11.45
C SER A 527 19.24 13.65 -11.79
N SER A 528 19.97 14.77 -11.71
CA SER A 528 21.42 14.75 -11.87
C SER A 528 22.09 13.85 -10.82
N TRP A 529 21.79 14.00 -9.54
CA TRP A 529 22.49 13.25 -8.48
C TRP A 529 22.12 11.76 -8.45
N LEU A 530 20.85 11.44 -8.71
CA LEU A 530 20.29 10.09 -8.57
C LEU A 530 20.04 9.40 -9.91
N ASP A 531 20.44 10.02 -11.02
CA ASP A 531 20.26 9.52 -12.39
C ASP A 531 18.81 9.12 -12.65
N MET A 532 17.86 9.98 -12.27
CA MET A 532 16.43 9.65 -12.42
C MET A 532 15.97 9.65 -13.87
N LEU A 533 16.68 10.35 -14.76
CA LEU A 533 16.46 10.38 -16.21
C LEU A 533 17.70 9.81 -16.91
N PRO A 534 17.87 8.46 -16.92
CA PRO A 534 19.03 7.83 -17.54
C PRO A 534 19.02 8.06 -19.07
N THR A 535 20.20 8.04 -19.69
CA THR A 535 20.33 8.30 -21.13
C THR A 535 19.85 7.13 -21.99
N GLU A 536 19.59 7.34 -23.28
CA GLU A 536 19.18 6.25 -24.19
C GLU A 536 20.20 5.10 -24.24
N GLU A 537 21.48 5.38 -24.06
CA GLU A 537 22.54 4.37 -23.98
C GLU A 537 22.43 3.50 -22.72
N ASP A 538 21.98 4.08 -21.59
CA ASP A 538 21.75 3.37 -20.33
C ASP A 538 20.43 2.55 -20.35
N ILE A 539 19.52 2.81 -21.29
CA ILE A 539 18.22 2.12 -21.41
C ILE A 539 18.33 0.85 -22.25
N GLN A 540 19.19 0.85 -23.28
CA GLN A 540 19.37 -0.31 -24.16
C GLN A 540 20.14 -1.42 -23.46
N PRO A 541 19.69 -2.68 -23.53
CA PRO A 541 20.41 -3.79 -22.91
C PRO A 541 21.78 -3.95 -23.57
N SER A 542 22.84 -3.92 -22.77
CA SER A 542 24.15 -4.37 -23.23
C SER A 542 24.02 -5.77 -23.86
N SER A 543 24.65 -5.97 -25.02
CA SER A 543 24.53 -7.15 -25.89
C SER A 543 24.87 -8.52 -25.25
N SER A 544 25.14 -8.56 -23.95
CA SER A 544 25.50 -9.74 -23.16
C SER A 544 24.37 -10.35 -22.32
N THR A 545 23.18 -9.74 -22.19
CA THR A 545 22.10 -10.27 -21.33
C THR A 545 20.90 -10.78 -22.13
N HIS A 546 21.09 -11.87 -22.88
CA HIS A 546 19.96 -12.70 -23.30
C HIS A 546 19.45 -13.49 -22.08
N ILE A 547 18.46 -12.93 -21.39
CA ILE A 547 17.64 -13.66 -20.41
C ILE A 547 16.42 -14.22 -21.16
N PRO A 548 16.10 -15.52 -21.04
CA PRO A 548 14.86 -16.06 -21.61
C PRO A 548 13.66 -15.43 -20.88
N GLY A 549 12.86 -14.62 -21.56
CA GLY A 549 11.69 -13.97 -20.93
C GLY A 549 11.24 -12.61 -21.46
N GLY A 550 11.85 -12.06 -22.52
CA GLY A 550 11.44 -10.76 -23.09
C GLY A 550 12.40 -9.63 -22.76
N PHE A 551 12.13 -8.44 -23.31
CA PHE A 551 12.93 -7.23 -23.12
C PHE A 551 12.80 -6.74 -21.66
N LYS A 552 13.87 -6.85 -20.87
CA LYS A 552 13.98 -6.15 -19.59
C LYS A 552 14.93 -4.96 -19.82
N PRO A 553 14.46 -3.71 -19.73
CA PRO A 553 15.33 -2.56 -19.86
C PRO A 553 16.39 -2.58 -18.75
N GLU A 554 17.59 -2.04 -19.01
CA GLU A 554 18.63 -2.02 -17.99
C GLU A 554 18.21 -1.14 -16.81
N GLU A 555 17.59 0.02 -17.08
CA GLU A 555 17.02 0.93 -16.07
C GLU A 555 15.47 0.85 -15.99
N PRO A 556 14.85 1.04 -14.81
CA PRO A 556 13.40 0.90 -14.61
C PRO A 556 12.57 2.12 -15.06
N THR A 557 12.85 2.68 -16.23
CA THR A 557 12.11 3.84 -16.80
C THR A 557 10.79 3.47 -17.47
N PHE A 558 10.49 2.17 -17.57
CA PHE A 558 9.32 1.65 -18.28
C PHE A 558 7.98 1.99 -17.60
N ALA A 559 8.01 2.37 -16.32
CA ALA A 559 6.80 2.60 -15.52
C ALA A 559 6.28 4.04 -15.61
N TYR A 560 7.16 5.02 -15.88
CA TYR A 560 6.86 6.45 -15.94
C TYR A 560 7.71 7.09 -17.02
N CYS A 561 7.13 7.95 -17.85
CA CYS A 561 7.67 8.60 -19.06
C CYS A 561 9.20 8.88 -19.13
N GLY A 562 10.03 7.84 -19.15
CA GLY A 562 11.49 7.95 -19.13
C GLY A 562 12.12 8.17 -17.74
N VAL A 563 11.34 8.27 -16.66
CA VAL A 563 11.83 8.58 -15.32
C VAL A 563 11.83 7.36 -14.40
N VAL A 564 12.90 7.21 -13.62
CA VAL A 564 12.96 6.26 -12.50
C VAL A 564 12.43 6.95 -11.24
N PRO A 565 11.44 6.38 -10.54
CA PRO A 565 10.90 6.94 -9.30
C PRO A 565 11.97 7.26 -8.26
N LEU A 566 11.80 8.37 -7.54
CA LEU A 566 12.74 8.75 -6.48
C LEU A 566 12.72 7.69 -5.37
N THR A 567 11.56 7.16 -5.00
CA THR A 567 11.45 6.03 -4.06
C THR A 567 12.31 4.82 -4.46
N THR A 568 12.31 4.45 -5.75
CA THR A 568 13.13 3.36 -6.27
C THR A 568 14.62 3.67 -6.15
N ARG A 569 15.03 4.90 -6.50
CA ARG A 569 16.43 5.33 -6.34
C ARG A 569 16.84 5.33 -4.87
N LEU A 570 16.03 5.88 -3.96
CA LEU A 570 16.33 5.94 -2.53
C LEU A 570 16.53 4.54 -1.93
N ILE A 571 15.69 3.57 -2.29
CA ILE A 571 15.84 2.16 -1.86
C ILE A 571 17.08 1.53 -2.50
N GLN A 572 17.33 1.79 -3.79
CA GLN A 572 18.51 1.32 -4.48
C GLN A 572 19.80 1.79 -3.78
N LEU A 573 19.88 3.06 -3.35
CA LEU A 573 21.05 3.62 -2.66
C LEU A 573 21.47 2.86 -1.39
N LEU A 574 20.54 2.15 -0.76
CA LEU A 574 20.81 1.37 0.45
C LEU A 574 21.68 0.14 0.15
N TYR A 575 21.63 -0.36 -1.09
CA TYR A 575 22.27 -1.62 -1.52
C TYR A 575 23.25 -1.44 -2.68
N ASP A 576 23.01 -0.48 -3.57
CA ASP A 576 23.79 -0.23 -4.78
C ASP A 576 23.92 1.28 -5.04
N ARG A 577 25.14 1.79 -4.90
CA ARG A 577 25.50 3.21 -5.09
C ARG A 577 26.27 3.47 -6.37
N SER A 578 26.27 2.52 -7.31
CA SER A 578 26.95 2.68 -8.61
C SER A 578 26.48 3.94 -9.33
N ILE A 579 25.19 4.27 -9.23
CA ILE A 579 24.58 5.44 -9.87
C ILE A 579 25.05 6.75 -9.27
N LEU A 580 25.13 6.86 -7.94
CA LEU A 580 25.68 8.06 -7.28
C LEU A 580 27.10 8.32 -7.75
N SER A 581 27.92 7.27 -7.92
CA SER A 581 29.32 7.44 -8.33
C SER A 581 29.48 8.03 -9.74
N LYS A 582 28.47 7.90 -10.61
CA LYS A 582 28.47 8.52 -11.94
C LYS A 582 28.33 10.04 -11.84
N ASN A 583 27.39 10.51 -11.02
CA ASN A 583 26.88 11.88 -11.13
C ASN A 583 26.97 12.72 -9.85
N TYR A 584 27.35 12.11 -8.71
CA TYR A 584 27.45 12.77 -7.41
C TYR A 584 28.81 12.47 -6.74
N LEU A 585 29.69 13.49 -6.72
CA LEU A 585 31.03 13.42 -6.14
C LEU A 585 30.98 13.42 -4.62
N SER A 586 30.60 12.29 -4.04
CA SER A 586 30.68 12.02 -2.60
C SER A 586 31.70 10.91 -2.36
N GLN A 587 32.41 10.99 -1.23
CA GLN A 587 33.18 9.85 -0.77
C GLN A 587 32.18 8.74 -0.45
N GLN A 588 32.32 7.60 -1.12
CA GLN A 588 31.42 6.46 -0.95
C GLN A 588 32.18 5.34 -0.23
N PRO A 589 31.67 4.84 0.91
CA PRO A 589 32.37 3.82 1.69
C PRO A 589 32.24 2.43 1.05
N PHE A 590 31.23 2.24 0.20
CA PHE A 590 30.96 1.03 -0.57
C PHE A 590 30.24 1.39 -1.87
N ILE A 591 30.28 0.46 -2.83
CA ILE A 591 29.44 0.52 -4.04
C ILE A 591 28.27 -0.44 -3.93
N ILE A 592 28.52 -1.69 -3.52
CA ILE A 592 27.49 -2.72 -3.30
C ILE A 592 27.49 -3.14 -1.83
N SER A 593 26.31 -3.23 -1.22
CA SER A 593 26.10 -3.71 0.15
C SER A 593 25.05 -4.81 0.20
N LYS A 594 25.25 -5.77 1.10
CA LYS A 594 24.25 -6.82 1.40
C LYS A 594 23.22 -6.39 2.44
N GLU A 595 23.61 -5.48 3.32
CA GLU A 595 22.75 -4.93 4.37
C GLU A 595 22.41 -3.48 3.98
N PRO A 596 21.21 -2.97 4.31
CA PRO A 596 20.86 -1.61 3.99
C PRO A 596 21.81 -0.65 4.72
N ASN A 597 22.41 0.29 3.98
CA ASN A 597 23.45 1.15 4.53
C ASN A 597 23.29 2.61 4.08
N VAL A 598 23.29 3.53 5.05
CA VAL A 598 23.08 4.98 4.88
C VAL A 598 24.34 5.80 5.21
N SER A 599 25.48 5.16 5.44
CA SER A 599 26.72 5.88 5.76
C SER A 599 27.12 6.84 4.65
N GLN A 600 27.57 8.05 5.00
CA GLN A 600 28.03 9.07 4.04
C GLN A 600 26.93 9.52 3.05
N THR A 601 25.65 9.44 3.43
CA THR A 601 24.54 10.05 2.67
C THR A 601 24.00 11.31 3.33
N GLU A 602 24.53 11.74 4.47
CA GLU A 602 24.02 12.86 5.26
C GLU A 602 24.00 14.16 4.44
N GLU A 603 25.06 14.45 3.69
CA GLU A 603 25.13 15.62 2.82
C GLU A 603 24.11 15.54 1.67
N LEU A 604 23.92 14.36 1.09
CA LEU A 604 22.92 14.15 0.04
C LEU A 604 21.51 14.44 0.57
N PHE A 605 21.13 13.85 1.71
CA PHE A 605 19.80 14.07 2.29
C PHE A 605 19.59 15.50 2.80
N GLU A 606 20.64 16.15 3.33
CA GLU A 606 20.61 17.59 3.65
C GLU A 606 20.35 18.42 2.39
N GLN A 607 20.99 18.08 1.27
CA GLN A 607 20.77 18.79 0.00
C GLN A 607 19.38 18.51 -0.58
N LEU A 608 18.89 17.27 -0.53
CA LEU A 608 17.60 16.86 -1.06
C LEU A 608 16.43 17.45 -0.25
N TYR A 609 16.48 17.38 1.08
CA TYR A 609 15.34 17.66 1.97
C TYR A 609 15.58 18.82 2.95
N GLY A 610 16.80 19.33 3.06
CA GLY A 610 17.15 20.34 4.07
C GLY A 610 17.29 19.79 5.48
N ASP A 611 17.29 18.47 5.64
CA ASP A 611 17.50 17.78 6.92
C ASP A 611 18.17 16.42 6.69
N SER A 612 19.46 16.35 7.00
CA SER A 612 20.24 15.10 7.02
C SER A 612 19.66 14.02 7.92
N LYS A 613 18.90 14.39 8.97
CA LYS A 613 18.28 13.44 9.88
C LYS A 613 16.99 12.84 9.34
N ILE A 614 16.48 13.29 8.18
CA ILE A 614 15.27 12.72 7.56
C ILE A 614 15.39 11.20 7.36
N ILE A 615 16.60 10.72 7.08
CA ILE A 615 16.93 9.31 7.03
C ILE A 615 17.54 8.85 8.38
N ARG A 616 17.06 7.73 8.89
CA ARG A 616 17.60 7.10 10.10
C ARG A 616 17.73 5.60 9.88
N SER A 617 18.88 5.04 10.23
CA SER A 617 19.08 3.60 10.24
C SER A 617 19.49 3.12 11.63
N GLY A 618 19.25 1.85 11.91
CA GLY A 618 19.80 1.19 13.08
C GLY A 618 19.71 -0.33 12.99
N THR A 619 20.28 -0.98 13.99
CA THR A 619 20.30 -2.44 14.13
C THR A 619 19.64 -2.78 15.46
N TRP A 620 18.59 -3.60 15.42
CA TRP A 620 17.88 -4.05 16.63
C TRP A 620 18.55 -5.26 17.28
N ILE A 621 19.24 -6.09 16.49
CA ILE A 621 19.94 -7.28 16.99
C ILE A 621 21.43 -7.16 16.67
N ALA A 622 22.24 -6.85 17.68
CA ALA A 622 23.68 -6.74 17.52
C ALA A 622 24.30 -8.11 17.26
N LYS A 623 25.01 -8.26 16.13
CA LYS A 623 25.85 -9.45 15.90
C LYS A 623 26.92 -9.53 16.99
N ALA A 624 27.05 -10.70 17.63
CA ALA A 624 28.02 -10.92 18.69
C ALA A 624 29.44 -10.49 18.25
N LYS A 625 29.98 -9.46 18.90
CA LYS A 625 31.39 -9.06 18.75
C LYS A 625 32.27 -10.16 19.36
N GLY A 626 32.70 -11.13 18.55
CA GLY A 626 33.54 -12.23 19.04
C GLY A 626 33.92 -13.30 18.02
N SER A 627 34.79 -12.96 17.08
CA SER A 627 35.88 -13.86 16.63
C SER A 627 36.94 -13.06 15.85
N SER A 628 37.60 -12.13 16.54
CA SER A 628 38.98 -11.84 16.20
C SER A 628 39.82 -13.08 16.54
N VAL A 629 40.60 -13.53 15.57
CA VAL A 629 41.59 -14.64 15.62
C VAL A 629 41.02 -16.05 15.44
N THR A 630 40.84 -16.45 14.18
CA THR A 630 41.41 -17.71 13.67
C THR A 630 41.56 -17.64 12.15
N LYS A 631 42.69 -18.15 11.66
CA LYS A 631 43.13 -18.18 10.25
C LYS A 631 42.04 -18.66 9.29
N PRO A 632 42.10 -18.28 7.98
CA PRO A 632 41.14 -18.73 6.99
C PRO A 632 41.31 -20.23 6.79
N THR A 633 40.42 -21.02 7.40
CA THR A 633 40.20 -22.40 6.98
C THR A 633 39.10 -22.35 5.93
N ASN A 634 39.38 -22.96 4.78
CA ASN A 634 38.47 -23.10 3.63
C ASN A 634 37.20 -23.88 4.01
N SER A 635 36.30 -23.29 4.80
CA SER A 635 34.91 -23.69 4.80
C SER A 635 34.27 -23.06 3.56
N LYS A 636 33.87 -23.91 2.62
CA LYS A 636 33.00 -23.54 1.50
C LYS A 636 31.83 -22.76 2.11
N LYS A 637 31.75 -21.45 1.84
CA LYS A 637 30.57 -20.63 2.17
C LYS A 637 29.39 -21.28 1.46
N GLU A 638 28.55 -22.00 2.18
CA GLU A 638 27.25 -22.40 1.67
C GLU A 638 26.51 -21.12 1.30
N MET A 639 26.23 -20.93 0.01
CA MET A 639 25.33 -19.86 -0.43
C MET A 639 23.98 -20.14 0.21
N LYS A 640 23.41 -19.16 0.94
CA LYS A 640 22.02 -19.23 1.40
C LYS A 640 21.16 -19.59 0.18
N LYS A 641 20.39 -20.68 0.29
CA LYS A 641 19.55 -21.21 -0.79
C LYS A 641 18.41 -20.26 -1.17
N TYR A 642 18.01 -19.38 -0.25
CA TYR A 642 16.87 -18.47 -0.38
C TYR A 642 17.31 -17.00 -0.29
N PRO A 643 16.61 -16.07 -0.96
CA PRO A 643 16.87 -14.64 -0.87
C PRO A 643 16.57 -14.12 0.55
N ASP A 644 17.32 -13.10 0.98
CA ASP A 644 17.05 -12.43 2.26
C ASP A 644 15.78 -11.57 2.12
N VAL A 645 14.82 -11.74 3.03
CA VAL A 645 13.57 -10.96 3.02
C VAL A 645 13.86 -9.53 3.47
N VAL A 646 13.22 -8.58 2.81
CA VAL A 646 13.24 -7.16 3.16
C VAL A 646 11.79 -6.67 3.13
N ILE A 647 11.29 -6.20 4.26
CA ILE A 647 9.94 -5.64 4.36
C ILE A 647 10.04 -4.16 4.01
N VAL A 648 9.31 -3.72 2.99
CA VAL A 648 9.26 -2.32 2.55
C VAL A 648 7.87 -1.78 2.88
N VAL A 649 7.80 -0.92 3.89
CA VAL A 649 6.56 -0.29 4.34
C VAL A 649 6.37 1.05 3.65
N PHE A 650 5.25 1.23 2.96
CA PHE A 650 4.82 2.51 2.39
C PHE A 650 3.73 3.13 3.27
N LEU A 651 3.94 4.38 3.66
CA LEU A 651 3.00 5.22 4.40
C LEU A 651 2.48 6.35 3.49
N GLY A 652 1.17 6.49 3.36
CA GLY A 652 0.53 7.43 2.43
C GLY A 652 0.36 6.87 1.02
N GLY A 653 0.30 5.56 0.88
CA GLY A 653 0.01 4.84 -0.36
C GLY A 653 1.22 4.55 -1.26
N VAL A 654 1.06 3.54 -2.11
CA VAL A 654 2.02 3.15 -3.16
C VAL A 654 1.32 3.04 -4.51
N THR A 655 2.01 3.41 -5.58
CA THR A 655 1.51 3.25 -6.95
C THR A 655 1.86 1.87 -7.53
N VAL A 656 1.12 1.40 -8.53
CA VAL A 656 1.44 0.15 -9.24
C VAL A 656 2.78 0.26 -9.98
N GLY A 657 3.08 1.45 -10.52
CA GLY A 657 4.38 1.73 -11.14
C GLY A 657 5.56 1.60 -10.17
N GLU A 658 5.47 2.14 -8.95
CA GLU A 658 6.51 1.97 -7.92
C GLU A 658 6.70 0.50 -7.51
N ILE A 659 5.63 -0.28 -7.43
CA ILE A 659 5.71 -1.73 -7.19
C ILE A 659 6.50 -2.40 -8.33
N ALA A 660 6.19 -2.04 -9.58
CA ALA A 660 6.84 -2.61 -10.76
C ALA A 660 8.34 -2.30 -10.79
N THR A 661 8.74 -1.06 -10.48
CA THR A 661 10.15 -0.65 -10.48
C THR A 661 10.93 -1.27 -9.32
N LEU A 662 10.31 -1.51 -8.16
CA LEU A 662 10.93 -2.26 -7.06
C LEU A 662 11.12 -3.75 -7.39
N ASN A 663 10.16 -4.36 -8.09
CA ASN A 663 10.31 -5.73 -8.59
C ASN A 663 11.46 -5.83 -9.62
N HIS A 664 11.63 -4.81 -10.47
CA HIS A 664 12.79 -4.69 -11.36
C HIS A 664 14.11 -4.55 -10.58
N LEU A 665 14.15 -3.65 -9.58
CA LEU A 665 15.30 -3.44 -8.71
C LEU A 665 15.73 -4.74 -8.02
N GLN A 666 14.78 -5.57 -7.57
CA GLN A 666 15.07 -6.88 -7.01
C GLN A 666 15.87 -7.76 -7.99
N SER A 667 15.46 -7.80 -9.26
CA SER A 667 16.15 -8.55 -10.32
C SER A 667 17.56 -7.98 -10.59
N GLN A 668 17.71 -6.65 -10.60
CA GLN A 668 19.00 -5.98 -10.77
C GLN A 668 19.97 -6.31 -9.62
N LEU A 669 19.50 -6.25 -8.37
CA LEU A 669 20.30 -6.57 -7.19
C LEU A 669 20.74 -8.04 -7.21
N GLU A 670 19.85 -8.96 -7.61
CA GLU A 670 20.19 -10.38 -7.75
C GLU A 670 21.31 -10.59 -8.78
N ALA A 671 21.26 -9.90 -9.93
CA ALA A 671 22.32 -9.94 -10.94
C ALA A 671 23.67 -9.45 -10.41
N LYS A 672 23.67 -8.53 -9.43
CA LYS A 672 24.86 -8.02 -8.73
C LYS A 672 25.25 -8.86 -7.49
N GLY A 673 24.61 -10.00 -7.28
CA GLY A 673 24.92 -10.93 -6.17
C GLY A 673 24.30 -10.54 -4.82
N VAL A 674 23.39 -9.57 -4.80
CA VAL A 674 22.62 -9.13 -3.63
C VAL A 674 21.21 -9.71 -3.75
N LYS A 675 21.04 -10.94 -3.25
CA LYS A 675 19.76 -11.67 -3.34
C LYS A 675 18.77 -11.20 -2.29
N LYS A 676 17.92 -10.25 -2.66
CA LYS A 676 16.83 -9.75 -1.81
C LYS A 676 15.47 -10.21 -2.33
N ARG A 677 14.50 -10.34 -1.43
CA ARG A 677 13.08 -10.45 -1.75
C ARG A 677 12.35 -9.31 -1.05
N PHE A 678 11.86 -8.34 -1.80
CA PHE A 678 11.06 -7.25 -1.24
C PHE A 678 9.64 -7.75 -0.97
N ILE A 679 9.14 -7.54 0.25
CA ILE A 679 7.73 -7.72 0.60
C ILE A 679 7.20 -6.32 0.91
N ILE A 680 6.35 -5.81 0.02
CA ILE A 680 5.77 -4.48 0.13
C ILE A 680 4.55 -4.56 1.03
N LEU A 681 4.52 -3.75 2.09
CA LEU A 681 3.38 -3.55 2.97
C LEU A 681 2.92 -2.10 2.84
N CYS A 682 1.69 -1.85 2.43
CA CYS A 682 1.17 -0.49 2.29
C CYS A 682 -0.20 -0.33 2.94
N ASP A 683 -0.54 0.91 3.31
CA ASP A 683 -1.89 1.25 3.77
C ASP A 683 -2.93 1.08 2.66
N ASP A 684 -2.64 1.51 1.43
CA ASP A 684 -3.46 1.30 0.23
C ASP A 684 -2.68 1.54 -1.08
N LEU A 685 -3.34 1.33 -2.22
CA LEU A 685 -2.90 1.83 -3.51
C LEU A 685 -3.28 3.30 -3.69
N ILE A 686 -2.38 4.09 -4.24
CA ILE A 686 -2.62 5.49 -4.58
C ILE A 686 -2.18 5.78 -6.01
N ASN A 687 -2.82 6.76 -6.63
CA ASN A 687 -2.39 7.37 -7.89
C ASN A 687 -2.71 8.87 -7.85
N GLY A 688 -2.31 9.59 -8.90
CA GLY A 688 -2.45 11.04 -8.93
C GLY A 688 -3.90 11.50 -8.84
N ASN A 689 -4.85 10.76 -9.42
CA ASN A 689 -6.27 11.10 -9.35
C ASN A 689 -6.81 10.91 -7.92
N LYS A 690 -6.52 9.75 -7.29
CA LYS A 690 -6.89 9.44 -5.90
C LYS A 690 -6.31 10.46 -4.90
N LEU A 691 -5.06 10.89 -5.11
CA LEU A 691 -4.42 11.91 -4.28
C LEU A 691 -5.12 13.27 -4.42
N ILE A 692 -5.32 13.76 -5.64
CA ILE A 692 -5.97 15.06 -5.84
C ILE A 692 -7.42 15.03 -5.34
N ASN A 693 -8.17 13.96 -5.61
CA ASN A 693 -9.54 13.80 -5.15
C ASN A 693 -9.63 13.74 -3.61
N SER A 694 -8.63 13.18 -2.91
CA SER A 694 -8.60 13.20 -1.44
C SER A 694 -8.49 14.62 -0.84
N LEU A 695 -7.97 15.56 -1.62
CA LEU A 695 -7.83 16.96 -1.26
C LEU A 695 -8.95 17.84 -1.86
N GLN A 696 -9.93 17.25 -2.55
CA GLN A 696 -11.14 17.94 -3.03
C GLN A 696 -12.27 17.88 -1.98
N PRO A 697 -13.27 18.79 -2.04
CA PRO A 697 -14.34 18.88 -1.05
C PRO A 697 -15.23 17.65 -0.99
#